data_AF-A0A933GWU3-F1
#
_entry.id   AF-A0A933GWU3-F1
#
_cell.length_a   1.000
_cell.length_b   1.000
_cell.length_c   1.000
_cell.angle_alpha   90.00
_cell.angle_beta   90.00
_cell.angle_gamma   90.00
#
_symmetry.space_group_name_H-M   'P 1'
#
loop_
_entity.id
_entity.type
_entity.pdbx_description
1 polymer ?
#
loop_
_entity_poly.entity_id
_entity_poly.type
_entity_poly.pdbx_seq_one_letter_code
_entity_poly.pdbx_strand_id
1 'polypeptide(L)'
;MDDRPQADDAHESAPRLHEVLDRLARVEGELAGVRRCHARLRRSGAAILVVGFAFVGLAAAVRVKSADLEIRENPDGGGAGSDSYRLKLVGRVAGPADAAMSLQNVAEPGSDYRLAFLNNGGTELVTIEEGGNVGIGTAIPNPTQMLHMTRANDVAMRFEATGVTGPGAETQGPASPGTLANDASIGTIPWTGPGNAASSDNTYATAAGAGTTQYLKATNFGFSVPGTATIDGILLEVEKRTSSASTPTYVASTTQTSNTASKPGATVADDLMLALLNTEQVPTSVTPPAGWTSIRQVSISAGGIAVLYYKVAGGGEPGNYTWTVSGGGRIETSISTYRGVSTAIPIDAENGVATANGTNHITPSITTNVSDTMIVTVFASDTGGQNNWNPPGGMTERFDGGSGPGWPGEMSADATQASAGPTGSKTATTDSNTTGAAFILALRPVLAVVDASVRIVKGGAISGAEKASASPWPTVDTYTSYGGPADLWGLAWTPADVNSGSFGVAIAATVSGSTASTDHIRITVYYTDSSVGPADWTLGIDWSANGQFKISNSATLGTSDVFILRPTSGLAGLGRVPAANRLEVEGNASKTTAGDWLANSDRRIKKDVARVEDALGQVQKLRPVRFRYTEEYRKKHPSIEDRVYYGFIAQEFAEVFPEAVQGDGEGLLSIDTYAVRPYLVAAIQDLLAIVEAQERRLAIQEREIEELKRGH
;
A
#
# COMPACT_ATOMS: atom_id res chain seq x y z
N MET A 1 -64.16 -36.09 -56.84
CA MET A 1 -63.29 -36.19 -55.65
C MET A 1 -61.89 -35.97 -56.21
N ASP A 2 -61.58 -34.68 -56.29
CA ASP A 2 -60.65 -34.04 -57.23
C ASP A 2 -59.22 -34.53 -57.01
N ASP A 3 -58.49 -35.15 -57.95
CA ASP A 3 -58.15 -34.88 -59.36
C ASP A 3 -56.91 -33.97 -59.52
N ARG A 4 -55.78 -34.67 -59.59
CA ARG A 4 -54.58 -34.50 -60.44
C ARG A 4 -53.56 -33.33 -60.28
N PRO A 5 -52.28 -33.59 -60.67
CA PRO A 5 -51.13 -32.69 -60.55
C PRO A 5 -50.71 -32.02 -61.89
N GLN A 6 -49.81 -31.02 -61.81
CA GLN A 6 -49.10 -30.19 -62.85
C GLN A 6 -49.46 -28.71 -62.68
N ALA A 7 -48.63 -27.69 -62.93
CA ALA A 7 -47.23 -27.48 -63.27
C ALA A 7 -46.97 -25.96 -63.04
N ASP A 8 -45.74 -25.52 -63.28
CA ASP A 8 -45.37 -24.16 -63.70
C ASP A 8 -45.06 -23.05 -62.65
N ASP A 9 -43.98 -22.37 -63.02
CA ASP A 9 -43.69 -20.94 -62.91
C ASP A 9 -43.11 -20.33 -61.62
N ALA A 10 -41.79 -20.10 -61.74
CA ALA A 10 -41.09 -18.83 -61.50
C ALA A 10 -41.86 -17.72 -60.75
N HIS A 11 -41.46 -17.52 -59.49
CA HIS A 11 -41.76 -16.38 -58.63
C HIS A 11 -40.55 -16.27 -57.69
N GLU A 12 -40.00 -15.14 -57.25
CA GLU A 12 -40.39 -13.73 -57.27
C GLU A 12 -39.27 -12.98 -56.54
N SER A 13 -38.92 -11.75 -56.95
CA SER A 13 -38.63 -10.57 -56.09
C SER A 13 -37.64 -9.56 -56.72
N ALA A 14 -38.22 -8.49 -57.27
CA ALA A 14 -37.67 -7.13 -57.33
C ALA A 14 -38.72 -6.21 -56.66
N PRO A 15 -38.50 -4.91 -56.32
CA PRO A 15 -37.30 -4.06 -56.33
C PRO A 15 -37.12 -3.18 -55.04
N ARG A 16 -35.93 -2.61 -54.79
CA ARG A 16 -35.70 -1.54 -53.76
C ARG A 16 -34.75 -0.43 -54.23
N LEU A 17 -35.08 0.22 -55.34
CA LEU A 17 -34.34 1.40 -55.83
C LEU A 17 -35.18 2.70 -55.89
N HIS A 18 -36.47 2.64 -55.56
CA HIS A 18 -37.38 3.81 -55.65
C HIS A 18 -37.62 4.53 -54.30
N GLU A 19 -37.22 3.95 -53.18
CA GLU A 19 -37.49 4.53 -51.83
C GLU A 19 -36.40 5.50 -51.35
N VAL A 20 -35.21 5.46 -51.94
CA VAL A 20 -34.08 6.32 -51.55
C VAL A 20 -34.08 7.67 -52.29
N LEU A 21 -34.60 7.72 -53.52
CA LEU A 21 -34.63 8.94 -54.34
C LEU A 21 -35.73 9.93 -53.92
N ASP A 22 -36.85 9.45 -53.37
CA ASP A 22 -37.94 10.30 -52.84
C ASP A 22 -37.59 11.03 -51.52
N ARG A 23 -36.57 10.53 -50.78
CA ARG A 23 -36.13 11.17 -49.53
C ARG A 23 -35.17 12.36 -49.75
N LEU A 24 -34.46 12.41 -50.87
CA LEU A 24 -33.55 13.51 -51.20
C LEU A 24 -34.27 14.74 -51.79
N ALA A 25 -35.40 14.55 -52.47
CA ALA A 25 -36.21 15.65 -53.01
C ALA A 25 -37.01 16.44 -51.94
N ARG A 26 -37.17 15.89 -50.73
CA ARG A 26 -37.92 16.53 -49.62
C ARG A 26 -37.11 17.57 -48.83
N VAL A 27 -35.78 17.58 -48.93
CA VAL A 27 -34.91 18.51 -48.18
C VAL A 27 -34.69 19.83 -48.94
N GLU A 28 -34.79 19.83 -50.27
CA GLU A 28 -34.65 21.06 -51.07
C GLU A 28 -35.91 21.96 -51.05
N GLY A 29 -37.06 21.44 -50.61
CA GLY A 29 -38.31 22.19 -50.49
C GLY A 29 -38.44 23.10 -49.26
N GLU A 30 -37.72 22.82 -48.16
CA GLU A 30 -37.84 23.59 -46.91
C GLU A 30 -36.91 24.80 -46.83
N LEU A 31 -35.86 24.86 -47.67
CA LEU A 31 -34.94 26.02 -47.76
C LEU A 31 -35.53 27.21 -48.54
N ALA A 32 -36.65 27.04 -49.24
CA ALA A 32 -37.39 28.11 -49.92
C ALA A 32 -38.33 28.91 -48.99
N GLY A 33 -38.51 28.47 -47.74
CA GLY A 33 -39.34 29.13 -46.72
C GLY A 33 -38.66 30.29 -45.96
N VAL A 34 -37.33 30.28 -45.84
CA VAL A 34 -36.59 31.26 -44.99
C VAL A 34 -36.19 32.54 -45.74
N ARG A 35 -36.25 32.55 -47.08
CA ARG A 35 -35.86 33.70 -47.93
C ARG A 35 -36.93 34.79 -48.11
N ARG A 36 -38.04 34.76 -47.36
CA ARG A 36 -39.13 35.76 -47.46
C ARG A 36 -39.34 36.67 -46.23
N CYS A 37 -38.43 36.66 -45.23
CA CYS A 37 -38.58 37.47 -44.01
C CYS A 37 -37.54 38.59 -43.79
N HIS A 38 -36.64 38.90 -44.75
CA HIS A 38 -35.65 39.98 -44.55
C HIS A 38 -35.43 40.90 -45.77
N ALA A 39 -36.53 41.27 -46.44
CA ALA A 39 -36.59 42.43 -47.31
C ALA A 39 -37.56 43.47 -46.71
N ARG A 40 -37.10 44.21 -45.68
CA ARG A 40 -37.69 45.48 -45.19
C ARG A 40 -36.86 46.01 -44.00
N LEU A 41 -35.71 46.63 -44.28
CA LEU A 41 -34.86 47.49 -43.41
C LEU A 41 -33.47 47.49 -44.09
N ARG A 42 -32.89 48.53 -44.67
CA ARG A 42 -33.05 49.99 -44.73
C ARG A 42 -32.47 50.39 -46.10
N ARG A 43 -33.21 51.10 -46.96
CA ARG A 43 -33.18 52.57 -47.09
C ARG A 43 -31.78 53.16 -47.32
N SER A 44 -31.60 53.60 -48.57
CA SER A 44 -30.96 54.88 -48.95
C SER A 44 -29.44 55.03 -48.78
N GLY A 45 -28.78 55.43 -49.87
CA GLY A 45 -27.59 56.28 -49.79
C GLY A 45 -26.40 55.79 -50.60
N ALA A 46 -26.23 56.37 -51.78
CA ALA A 46 -25.13 56.14 -52.68
C ALA A 46 -23.80 56.77 -52.20
N ALA A 47 -22.70 56.23 -52.74
CA ALA A 47 -21.59 56.95 -53.36
C ALA A 47 -20.55 57.72 -52.50
N ILE A 48 -19.29 57.30 -52.75
CA ILE A 48 -18.08 58.13 -53.01
C ILE A 48 -17.26 58.62 -51.80
N LEU A 49 -16.10 57.96 -51.65
CA LEU A 49 -14.72 58.47 -51.52
C LEU A 49 -14.45 59.64 -50.55
N VAL A 50 -13.55 59.41 -49.57
CA VAL A 50 -12.27 60.15 -49.34
C VAL A 50 -11.71 59.82 -47.94
N VAL A 51 -10.49 59.27 -47.95
CA VAL A 51 -9.32 59.42 -47.05
C VAL A 51 -9.54 59.76 -45.56
N GLY A 52 -8.93 58.97 -44.66
CA GLY A 52 -8.46 59.49 -43.37
C GLY A 52 -8.39 58.49 -42.22
N PHE A 53 -7.17 58.08 -41.89
CA PHE A 53 -6.65 57.40 -40.70
C PHE A 53 -7.46 57.34 -39.38
N ALA A 54 -7.39 56.13 -38.78
CA ALA A 54 -7.23 55.78 -37.36
C ALA A 54 -8.35 56.09 -36.34
N PHE A 55 -9.01 55.04 -35.80
CA PHE A 55 -8.75 54.47 -34.45
C PHE A 55 -9.77 53.34 -34.13
N VAL A 56 -9.22 52.21 -33.66
CA VAL A 56 -9.68 51.24 -32.63
C VAL A 56 -11.18 51.09 -32.32
N GLY A 57 -11.68 49.84 -32.38
CA GLY A 57 -12.83 49.41 -31.57
C GLY A 57 -13.61 48.17 -32.04
N LEU A 58 -13.15 46.98 -31.63
CA LEU A 58 -13.94 45.85 -31.10
C LEU A 58 -15.25 45.39 -31.82
N ALA A 59 -15.21 44.21 -32.46
CA ALA A 59 -16.10 43.04 -32.16
C ALA A 59 -16.11 41.98 -33.30
N ALA A 60 -15.57 40.81 -32.96
CA ALA A 60 -15.98 39.44 -33.29
C ALA A 60 -16.65 39.10 -34.64
N ALA A 61 -16.01 38.20 -35.40
CA ALA A 61 -16.66 36.96 -35.85
C ALA A 61 -15.61 35.91 -36.30
N VAL A 62 -15.50 34.86 -35.49
CA VAL A 62 -14.80 33.60 -35.77
C VAL A 62 -15.46 32.90 -36.95
N ARG A 63 -14.67 32.40 -37.93
CA ARG A 63 -15.07 31.26 -38.77
C ARG A 63 -13.91 30.28 -38.87
N VAL A 64 -14.12 29.13 -38.23
CA VAL A 64 -13.34 27.89 -38.37
C VAL A 64 -13.44 27.41 -39.82
N LYS A 65 -12.31 27.13 -40.47
CA LYS A 65 -12.26 26.41 -41.76
C LYS A 65 -11.54 25.07 -41.53
N SER A 66 -12.20 24.02 -42.00
CA SER A 66 -11.84 22.61 -41.99
C SER A 66 -10.46 22.32 -42.59
N ALA A 67 -9.81 21.24 -42.15
CA ALA A 67 -8.58 20.72 -42.74
C ALA A 67 -8.81 20.34 -44.22
N ASP A 68 -8.09 20.97 -45.13
CA ASP A 68 -8.09 20.65 -46.55
C ASP A 68 -7.18 19.43 -46.80
N LEU A 69 -7.75 18.36 -47.36
CA LEU A 69 -7.01 17.22 -47.92
C LEU A 69 -6.46 17.67 -49.29
N GLU A 70 -5.17 18.02 -49.35
CA GLU A 70 -4.56 18.52 -50.59
C GLU A 70 -3.89 17.37 -51.36
N ILE A 71 -4.58 16.83 -52.37
CA ILE A 71 -3.97 15.95 -53.38
C ILE A 71 -3.47 16.85 -54.51
N ARG A 72 -2.15 17.01 -54.65
CA ARG A 72 -1.55 17.71 -55.80
C ARG A 72 -0.94 16.69 -56.75
N GLU A 73 -1.35 16.73 -58.00
CA GLU A 73 -0.53 16.24 -59.10
C GLU A 73 0.63 17.22 -59.31
N ASN A 74 1.84 16.71 -59.46
CA ASN A 74 3.01 17.53 -59.69
C ASN A 74 2.99 18.01 -61.16
N PRO A 75 2.85 19.32 -61.47
CA PRO A 75 2.74 19.75 -62.87
C PRO A 75 4.10 19.79 -63.60
N ASP A 76 5.21 19.62 -62.89
CA ASP A 76 6.54 19.80 -63.48
C ASP A 76 7.18 18.45 -63.81
N GLY A 77 6.66 17.83 -64.88
CA GLY A 77 7.17 16.61 -65.50
C GLY A 77 7.44 16.81 -66.98
N GLY A 78 8.35 17.71 -67.34
CA GLY A 78 8.97 17.70 -68.66
C GLY A 78 9.96 16.53 -68.77
N GLY A 79 9.46 15.31 -68.90
CA GLY A 79 10.27 14.10 -69.05
C GLY A 79 9.54 12.87 -68.51
N ALA A 80 9.32 11.87 -69.37
CA ALA A 80 8.44 10.73 -69.14
C ALA A 80 8.75 9.89 -67.87
N GLY A 81 7.71 9.58 -67.10
CA GLY A 81 7.63 8.30 -66.38
C GLY A 81 7.62 8.28 -64.84
N SER A 82 7.03 9.25 -64.12
CA SER A 82 6.78 9.09 -62.67
C SER A 82 5.61 9.93 -62.14
N ASP A 83 4.42 9.35 -62.03
CA ASP A 83 3.31 9.95 -61.27
C ASP A 83 3.54 9.71 -59.78
N SER A 84 4.12 10.69 -59.09
CA SER A 84 4.31 10.64 -57.64
C SER A 84 3.13 11.31 -56.92
N TYR A 85 2.16 10.53 -56.44
CA TYR A 85 1.10 11.05 -55.58
C TYR A 85 1.62 11.21 -54.14
N ARG A 86 1.77 12.45 -53.67
CA ARG A 86 2.10 12.75 -52.27
C ARG A 86 0.83 12.98 -51.47
N LEU A 87 0.45 12.02 -50.62
CA LEU A 87 -0.57 12.25 -49.61
C LEU A 87 0.08 12.92 -48.38
N LYS A 88 0.06 14.25 -48.36
CA LYS A 88 0.58 15.02 -47.22
C LYS A 88 -0.53 15.24 -46.21
N LEU A 89 -0.62 14.40 -45.18
CA LEU A 89 -1.48 14.65 -44.02
C LEU A 89 -0.84 15.75 -43.16
N VAL A 90 -1.12 17.01 -43.48
CA VAL A 90 -0.63 18.15 -42.70
C VAL A 90 -1.61 18.44 -41.57
N GLY A 91 -1.35 17.88 -40.39
CA GLY A 91 -1.95 18.39 -39.15
C GLY A 91 -1.32 19.75 -38.82
N ARG A 92 -1.99 20.87 -39.14
CA ARG A 92 -1.57 22.20 -38.67
C ARG A 92 -1.89 22.33 -37.17
N VAL A 93 -0.90 22.09 -36.31
CA VAL A 93 -0.88 22.66 -34.95
C VAL A 93 0.23 23.71 -34.91
N ALA A 94 -0.11 24.93 -34.51
CA ALA A 94 0.81 26.06 -34.55
C ALA A 94 1.72 26.07 -33.31
N GLY A 95 3.01 25.78 -33.50
CA GLY A 95 4.06 25.93 -32.48
C GLY A 95 5.42 25.50 -33.05
N PRO A 96 6.53 26.15 -32.68
CA PRO A 96 7.85 25.80 -33.21
C PRO A 96 8.37 24.55 -32.50
N ALA A 97 8.78 23.57 -33.32
CA ALA A 97 9.31 22.26 -32.95
C ALA A 97 8.29 21.18 -32.57
N ASP A 98 7.40 20.78 -33.49
CA ASP A 98 6.66 19.50 -33.32
C ASP A 98 6.37 18.76 -34.64
N ALA A 99 6.33 17.43 -34.51
CA ALA A 99 6.56 16.38 -35.50
C ALA A 99 5.49 16.27 -36.61
N ALA A 100 5.93 16.31 -37.88
CA ALA A 100 5.10 15.88 -39.01
C ALA A 100 5.75 14.65 -39.66
N MET A 101 5.17 13.47 -39.43
CA MET A 101 5.49 12.27 -40.23
C MET A 101 4.77 12.41 -41.59
N SER A 102 5.49 12.22 -42.69
CA SER A 102 4.88 12.16 -44.03
C SER A 102 4.90 10.73 -44.58
N LEU A 103 3.78 10.28 -45.13
CA LEU A 103 3.68 9.07 -45.95
C LEU A 103 3.98 9.43 -47.40
N GLN A 104 4.98 8.79 -48.00
CA GLN A 104 5.32 8.99 -49.40
C GLN A 104 5.29 7.64 -50.14
N ASN A 105 4.54 7.58 -51.24
CA ASN A 105 4.72 6.56 -52.26
C ASN A 105 5.86 7.03 -53.18
N VAL A 106 6.95 6.28 -53.24
CA VAL A 106 8.12 6.63 -54.05
C VAL A 106 8.24 5.58 -55.14
N ALA A 107 7.90 5.94 -56.37
CA ALA A 107 8.23 5.15 -57.55
C ALA A 107 9.47 5.78 -58.20
N GLU A 108 10.59 5.08 -58.21
CA GLU A 108 11.72 5.40 -59.09
C GLU A 108 11.67 4.52 -60.35
N PRO A 109 12.12 5.01 -61.52
CA PRO A 109 12.02 4.26 -62.77
C PRO A 109 12.79 2.93 -62.69
N GLY A 110 12.07 1.82 -62.55
CA GLY A 110 12.63 0.47 -62.54
C GLY A 110 12.64 -0.29 -61.20
N SER A 111 11.99 0.21 -60.14
CA SER A 111 11.89 -0.49 -58.84
C SER A 111 10.47 -0.50 -58.24
N ASP A 112 10.14 -1.55 -57.49
CA ASP A 112 8.84 -1.84 -56.86
C ASP A 112 8.29 -0.71 -55.95
N TYR A 113 6.97 -0.67 -55.79
CA TYR A 113 6.29 0.32 -54.97
C TYR A 113 6.73 0.23 -53.50
N ARG A 114 7.14 1.36 -52.91
CA ARG A 114 7.50 1.43 -51.48
C ARG A 114 6.74 2.51 -50.71
N LEU A 115 6.36 2.17 -49.47
CA LEU A 115 5.79 3.09 -48.50
C LEU A 115 6.88 3.56 -47.53
N ALA A 116 7.22 4.84 -47.57
CA ALA A 116 8.24 5.43 -46.71
C ALA A 116 7.64 6.38 -45.66
N PHE A 117 8.11 6.27 -44.42
CA PHE A 117 7.84 7.17 -43.31
C PHE A 117 9.08 8.02 -43.05
N LEU A 118 8.99 9.34 -43.22
CA LEU A 118 10.12 10.27 -43.13
C LEU A 118 10.05 11.12 -41.85
N ASN A 119 11.20 11.50 -41.29
CA ASN A 119 11.29 12.56 -40.27
C ASN A 119 11.28 13.97 -40.93
N ASN A 120 11.17 15.03 -40.11
CA ASN A 120 11.10 16.43 -40.57
C ASN A 120 12.34 16.91 -41.40
N GLY A 121 13.44 16.15 -41.41
CA GLY A 121 14.63 16.41 -42.24
C GLY A 121 14.70 15.62 -43.53
N GLY A 122 13.68 14.82 -43.87
CA GLY A 122 13.66 13.95 -45.05
C GLY A 122 14.42 12.64 -44.88
N THR A 123 14.83 12.31 -43.66
CA THR A 123 15.51 11.04 -43.36
C THR A 123 14.46 9.92 -43.21
N GLU A 124 14.68 8.81 -43.90
CA GLU A 124 13.79 7.66 -43.95
C GLU A 124 13.86 6.86 -42.63
N LEU A 125 12.71 6.74 -41.94
CA LEU A 125 12.57 6.05 -40.65
C LEU A 125 12.10 4.60 -40.85
N VAL A 126 11.13 4.39 -41.74
CA VAL A 126 10.58 3.07 -42.07
C VAL A 126 10.24 3.01 -43.56
N THR A 127 10.61 1.93 -44.25
CA THR A 127 10.32 1.62 -45.66
C THR A 127 9.61 0.27 -45.73
N ILE A 128 8.53 0.15 -46.49
CA ILE A 128 7.85 -1.13 -46.76
C ILE A 128 7.81 -1.34 -48.27
N GLU A 129 8.44 -2.41 -48.77
CA GLU A 129 8.44 -2.79 -50.19
C GLU A 129 7.21 -3.64 -50.56
N GLU A 130 6.87 -3.68 -51.85
CA GLU A 130 5.76 -4.46 -52.41
C GLU A 130 5.83 -5.97 -52.08
N GLY A 131 7.04 -6.50 -51.92
CA GLY A 131 7.30 -7.88 -51.46
C GLY A 131 7.07 -8.13 -49.97
N GLY A 132 6.68 -7.12 -49.19
CA GLY A 132 6.45 -7.20 -47.74
C GLY A 132 7.71 -7.03 -46.87
N ASN A 133 8.84 -6.67 -47.47
CA ASN A 133 10.09 -6.38 -46.75
C ASN A 133 10.04 -5.00 -46.10
N VAL A 134 10.33 -4.92 -44.81
CA VAL A 134 10.26 -3.69 -44.02
C VAL A 134 11.66 -3.25 -43.57
N GLY A 135 12.15 -2.10 -44.02
CA GLY A 135 13.38 -1.47 -43.52
C GLY A 135 13.08 -0.44 -42.44
N ILE A 136 13.82 -0.43 -41.33
CA ILE A 136 13.71 0.59 -40.27
C ILE A 136 15.11 1.20 -40.07
N GLY A 137 15.25 2.49 -40.38
CA GLY A 137 16.54 3.21 -40.35
C GLY A 137 17.47 2.94 -41.56
N THR A 138 16.97 2.30 -42.61
CA THR A 138 17.68 2.06 -43.89
C THR A 138 16.75 2.34 -45.07
N ALA A 139 17.30 2.96 -46.12
CA ALA A 139 16.56 3.28 -47.34
C ALA A 139 16.43 2.09 -48.31
N ILE A 140 17.15 0.98 -48.06
CA ILE A 140 17.17 -0.21 -48.92
C ILE A 140 17.04 -1.46 -48.04
N PRO A 141 15.81 -1.95 -47.80
CA PRO A 141 15.55 -3.24 -47.17
C PRO A 141 16.27 -4.38 -47.92
N ASN A 142 16.67 -5.44 -47.22
CA ASN A 142 17.28 -6.60 -47.87
C ASN A 142 16.18 -7.39 -48.61
N PRO A 143 16.32 -7.70 -49.91
CA PRO A 143 15.27 -8.36 -50.69
C PRO A 143 14.96 -9.80 -50.25
N THR A 144 15.74 -10.38 -49.33
CA THR A 144 15.56 -11.74 -48.82
C THR A 144 15.05 -11.80 -47.37
N GLN A 145 14.82 -10.66 -46.72
CA GLN A 145 14.44 -10.58 -45.31
C GLN A 145 13.24 -9.64 -45.11
N MET A 146 12.20 -10.14 -44.43
CA MET A 146 10.94 -9.41 -44.28
C MET A 146 11.01 -8.22 -43.30
N LEU A 147 12.03 -8.15 -42.43
CA LEU A 147 12.26 -7.03 -41.49
C LEU A 147 13.77 -6.77 -41.33
N HIS A 148 14.22 -5.56 -41.65
CA HIS A 148 15.62 -5.12 -41.66
C HIS A 148 15.78 -3.86 -40.79
N MET A 149 16.50 -3.96 -39.67
CA MET A 149 16.78 -2.82 -38.77
C MET A 149 18.28 -2.53 -38.75
N THR A 150 18.72 -1.33 -39.10
CA THR A 150 20.15 -0.97 -39.07
C THR A 150 20.42 0.38 -38.42
N ARG A 151 21.20 0.37 -37.33
CA ARG A 151 22.03 1.49 -36.87
C ARG A 151 23.35 0.92 -36.37
N ALA A 152 24.44 1.68 -36.51
CA ALA A 152 25.69 1.32 -35.86
C ALA A 152 25.50 1.30 -34.33
N ASN A 153 25.96 0.22 -33.69
CA ASN A 153 25.99 0.02 -32.23
C ASN A 153 24.66 -0.20 -31.50
N ASP A 154 23.63 -0.78 -32.15
CA ASP A 154 22.42 -1.18 -31.41
C ASP A 154 21.85 -2.55 -31.81
N VAL A 155 21.09 -3.15 -30.88
CA VAL A 155 20.61 -4.54 -30.89
C VAL A 155 19.53 -4.77 -31.96
N ALA A 156 19.68 -5.83 -32.76
CA ALA A 156 18.83 -6.12 -33.93
C ALA A 156 17.36 -6.44 -33.60
N MET A 157 17.04 -6.85 -32.38
CA MET A 157 15.67 -7.06 -31.89
C MET A 157 15.67 -6.85 -30.37
N ARG A 158 15.04 -5.78 -29.88
CA ARG A 158 14.77 -5.61 -28.44
C ARG A 158 13.38 -6.16 -28.14
N PHE A 159 13.29 -7.30 -27.47
CA PHE A 159 12.05 -7.70 -26.80
C PHE A 159 11.93 -6.84 -25.54
N GLU A 160 11.30 -5.67 -25.65
CA GLU A 160 10.88 -4.94 -24.46
C GLU A 160 9.68 -5.68 -23.87
N ALA A 161 9.91 -6.45 -22.81
CA ALA A 161 8.86 -6.68 -21.85
C ALA A 161 8.59 -5.32 -21.19
N THR A 162 7.57 -4.58 -21.65
CA THR A 162 7.04 -3.39 -20.95
C THR A 162 6.27 -3.78 -19.68
N GLY A 163 6.83 -4.72 -18.92
CA GLY A 163 6.18 -5.39 -17.81
C GLY A 163 7.16 -6.01 -16.84
N VAL A 164 8.25 -5.32 -16.50
CA VAL A 164 8.71 -5.33 -15.11
C VAL A 164 9.08 -3.89 -14.77
N THR A 165 8.14 -3.17 -14.14
CA THR A 165 8.50 -1.95 -13.41
C THR A 165 9.66 -2.31 -12.49
N GLY A 166 10.62 -1.39 -12.29
CA GLY A 166 11.68 -1.57 -11.29
C GLY A 166 11.12 -2.01 -9.93
N PRO A 167 11.98 -2.43 -8.99
CA PRO A 167 11.55 -3.09 -7.75
C PRO A 167 10.31 -2.42 -7.20
N GLY A 168 9.19 -3.14 -7.21
CA GLY A 168 7.90 -2.59 -6.82
C GLY A 168 7.98 -2.07 -5.39
N ALA A 169 7.16 -1.07 -5.04
CA ALA A 169 7.03 -0.64 -3.66
C ALA A 169 6.73 -1.86 -2.77
N GLU A 170 7.66 -2.20 -1.90
CA GLU A 170 7.57 -3.28 -0.92
C GLU A 170 7.02 -2.72 0.39
N THR A 171 6.55 -3.63 1.25
CA THR A 171 6.03 -3.28 2.57
C THR A 171 6.51 -4.25 3.63
N GLN A 172 6.90 -3.73 4.78
CA GLN A 172 7.09 -4.54 5.99
C GLN A 172 6.09 -4.09 7.06
N GLY A 173 5.36 -5.05 7.63
CA GLY A 173 4.32 -4.82 8.62
C GLY A 173 2.92 -5.25 8.14
N PRO A 174 1.86 -4.94 8.90
CA PRO A 174 1.91 -4.15 10.14
C PRO A 174 2.66 -4.88 11.27
N ALA A 175 3.60 -4.18 11.90
CA ALA A 175 4.38 -4.67 13.04
C ALA A 175 3.89 -4.04 14.35
N SER A 176 3.93 -4.82 15.43
CA SER A 176 3.57 -4.39 16.78
C SER A 176 4.81 -3.91 17.56
N PRO A 177 4.67 -3.00 18.53
CA PRO A 177 5.78 -2.52 19.34
C PRO A 177 6.22 -3.55 20.38
N GLY A 178 7.53 -3.66 20.59
CA GLY A 178 8.11 -4.42 21.69
C GLY A 178 8.26 -3.61 22.98
N THR A 179 8.02 -2.29 22.97
CA THR A 179 8.16 -1.43 24.15
C THR A 179 7.16 -0.29 24.13
N LEU A 180 6.37 -0.16 25.21
CA LEU A 180 5.47 0.97 25.43
C LEU A 180 5.72 1.61 26.79
N ALA A 181 5.74 2.94 26.83
CA ALA A 181 5.97 3.69 28.05
C ALA A 181 5.25 5.04 28.05
N ASN A 182 5.07 5.60 29.25
CA ASN A 182 4.67 6.98 29.43
C ASN A 182 5.86 7.92 29.18
N ASP A 183 5.65 8.95 28.35
CA ASP A 183 6.61 10.03 28.12
C ASP A 183 5.94 11.37 28.46
N ALA A 184 6.44 12.03 29.52
CA ALA A 184 5.84 13.22 30.12
C ALA A 184 6.25 14.54 29.44
N SER A 185 6.78 14.49 28.21
CA SER A 185 7.13 15.69 27.44
C SER A 185 5.92 16.56 27.09
N ILE A 186 4.71 16.00 27.10
CA ILE A 186 3.44 16.73 27.13
C ILE A 186 2.48 16.09 28.14
N GLY A 187 1.42 16.83 28.48
CA GLY A 187 0.32 16.33 29.31
C GLY A 187 0.73 16.00 30.75
N THR A 188 -0.26 15.68 31.55
CA THR A 188 -0.07 15.38 32.99
C THR A 188 -0.71 14.06 33.40
N ILE A 189 -1.59 13.48 32.58
CA ILE A 189 -2.32 12.25 32.91
C ILE A 189 -1.55 11.03 32.36
N PRO A 190 -0.93 10.20 33.22
CA PRO A 190 -0.22 9.01 32.76
C PRO A 190 -1.20 7.92 32.30
N TRP A 191 -0.79 7.11 31.33
CA TRP A 191 -1.45 5.88 30.95
C TRP A 191 -1.20 4.79 32.00
N THR A 192 -2.27 4.13 32.42
CA THR A 192 -2.23 2.92 33.25
C THR A 192 -2.08 1.71 32.34
N GLY A 193 -1.11 0.84 32.64
CA GLY A 193 -0.83 -0.35 31.83
C GLY A 193 -0.40 -0.05 30.39
N PRO A 194 0.60 0.82 30.13
CA PRO A 194 0.98 1.20 28.76
C PRO A 194 1.36 -0.01 27.88
N GLY A 195 1.92 -1.08 28.48
CA GLY A 195 2.27 -2.32 27.78
C GLY A 195 1.07 -3.10 27.23
N ASN A 196 -0.14 -2.83 27.70
CA ASN A 196 -1.34 -3.49 27.20
C ASN A 196 -1.66 -3.10 25.75
N ALA A 197 -1.18 -1.93 25.28
CA ALA A 197 -1.36 -1.50 23.90
C ALA A 197 -0.42 -2.19 22.87
N ALA A 198 0.21 -3.31 23.24
CA ALA A 198 1.15 -4.05 22.41
C ALA A 198 0.49 -5.03 21.44
N SER A 199 -0.73 -5.49 21.75
CA SER A 199 -1.46 -6.51 20.99
C SER A 199 -2.95 -6.26 21.04
N SER A 200 -3.65 -6.56 19.94
CA SER A 200 -5.12 -6.51 19.91
C SER A 200 -5.68 -7.71 20.66
N ASP A 201 -5.96 -7.53 21.95
CA ASP A 201 -6.39 -8.60 22.87
C ASP A 201 -7.48 -8.18 23.87
N ASN A 202 -8.08 -7.00 23.68
CA ASN A 202 -9.05 -6.37 24.57
C ASN A 202 -8.50 -6.05 25.97
N THR A 203 -7.18 -5.89 26.09
CA THR A 203 -6.52 -5.35 27.28
C THR A 203 -5.99 -3.97 26.95
N TYR A 204 -6.43 -2.96 27.70
CA TYR A 204 -6.20 -1.58 27.28
C TYR A 204 -5.11 -0.90 28.11
N ALA A 205 -4.30 -0.09 27.43
CA ALA A 205 -3.67 1.06 28.06
C ALA A 205 -4.76 2.12 28.28
N THR A 206 -4.96 2.58 29.51
CA THR A 206 -6.09 3.49 29.83
C THR A 206 -5.63 4.79 30.49
N ALA A 207 -6.31 5.88 30.19
CA ALA A 207 -6.12 7.17 30.83
C ALA A 207 -7.46 7.85 31.09
N ALA A 208 -7.72 8.22 32.34
CA ALA A 208 -8.96 8.85 32.78
C ALA A 208 -8.65 10.14 33.57
N GLY A 209 -9.54 11.12 33.49
CA GLY A 209 -9.39 12.41 34.19
C GLY A 209 -9.81 13.59 33.32
N ALA A 210 -9.21 14.76 33.55
CA ALA A 210 -9.40 15.94 32.73
C ALA A 210 -8.10 16.65 32.43
N GLY A 211 -7.80 16.78 31.14
CA GLY A 211 -6.55 17.34 30.64
C GLY A 211 -5.95 16.48 29.53
N THR A 212 -4.70 16.76 29.21
CA THR A 212 -3.94 16.03 28.19
C THR A 212 -3.21 14.86 28.83
N THR A 213 -3.26 13.69 28.20
CA THR A 213 -2.46 12.55 28.60
C THR A 213 -0.99 12.75 28.28
N GLN A 214 -0.12 12.08 29.03
CA GLN A 214 1.26 11.88 28.61
C GLN A 214 1.28 11.11 27.29
N TYR A 215 2.39 11.18 26.57
CA TYR A 215 2.53 10.34 25.39
C TYR A 215 2.54 8.87 25.82
N LEU A 216 1.68 8.06 25.21
CA LEU A 216 1.88 6.63 25.08
C LEU A 216 2.87 6.43 23.94
N LYS A 217 4.13 6.24 24.31
CA LYS A 217 5.25 6.11 23.38
C LYS A 217 5.51 4.64 23.10
N ALA A 218 5.32 4.22 21.87
CA ALA A 218 5.56 2.88 21.38
C ALA A 218 6.84 2.85 20.55
N THR A 219 7.73 1.90 20.80
CA THR A 219 9.02 1.71 20.11
C THR A 219 9.35 0.22 19.96
N ASN A 220 10.49 -0.09 19.35
CA ASN A 220 11.01 -1.43 19.17
C ASN A 220 10.08 -2.33 18.32
N PHE A 221 9.72 -1.85 17.13
CA PHE A 221 8.81 -2.53 16.20
C PHE A 221 9.46 -3.69 15.42
N GLY A 222 10.78 -3.87 15.51
CA GLY A 222 11.47 -5.04 14.94
C GLY A 222 11.55 -5.09 13.42
N PHE A 223 11.50 -3.95 12.74
CA PHE A 223 11.70 -3.89 11.28
C PHE A 223 13.10 -4.34 10.87
N SER A 224 13.20 -4.90 9.68
CA SER A 224 14.41 -5.44 9.05
C SER A 224 14.47 -5.06 7.57
N VAL A 225 14.21 -3.78 7.28
CA VAL A 225 14.24 -3.22 5.92
C VAL A 225 15.67 -3.30 5.35
N PRO A 226 15.87 -3.73 4.09
CA PRO A 226 17.20 -3.80 3.47
C PRO A 226 17.95 -2.46 3.53
N GLY A 227 19.25 -2.50 3.82
CA GLY A 227 20.08 -1.28 3.94
C GLY A 227 20.21 -0.47 2.65
N THR A 228 19.93 -1.09 1.49
CA THR A 228 19.91 -0.47 0.15
C THR A 228 18.56 0.15 -0.21
N ALA A 229 17.53 -0.06 0.60
CA ALA A 229 16.20 0.42 0.29
C ALA A 229 16.05 1.93 0.53
N THR A 230 15.13 2.54 -0.23
CA THR A 230 14.62 3.88 0.06
C THR A 230 13.30 3.75 0.80
N ILE A 231 13.12 4.48 1.91
CA ILE A 231 11.84 4.52 2.63
C ILE A 231 10.90 5.47 1.89
N ASP A 232 9.74 4.97 1.49
CA ASP A 232 8.74 5.70 0.71
C ASP A 232 7.64 6.28 1.60
N GLY A 233 7.27 5.59 2.68
CA GLY A 233 6.24 6.05 3.60
C GLY A 233 6.08 5.21 4.85
N ILE A 234 5.43 5.78 5.86
CA ILE A 234 5.17 5.15 7.15
C ILE A 234 3.69 5.35 7.51
N LEU A 235 2.98 4.25 7.70
CA LEU A 235 1.60 4.20 8.16
C LEU A 235 1.57 3.76 9.62
N LEU A 236 0.99 4.58 10.49
CA LEU A 236 0.62 4.22 11.85
C LEU A 236 -0.86 3.85 11.87
N GLU A 237 -1.21 2.78 12.57
CA GLU A 237 -2.59 2.45 12.91
C GLU A 237 -2.71 2.22 14.41
N VAL A 238 -3.73 2.85 15.02
CA VAL A 238 -3.99 2.76 16.45
C VAL A 238 -5.42 2.27 16.67
N GLU A 239 -5.56 1.11 17.30
CA GLU A 239 -6.83 0.61 17.81
C GLU A 239 -7.13 1.26 19.15
N LYS A 240 -8.18 2.09 19.15
CA LYS A 240 -8.49 2.93 20.29
C LYS A 240 -9.99 3.11 20.44
N ARG A 241 -10.40 3.47 21.65
CA ARG A 241 -11.78 3.79 21.99
C ARG A 241 -11.86 4.74 23.17
N THR A 242 -13.03 5.33 23.36
CA THR A 242 -13.39 6.09 24.56
C THR A 242 -14.60 5.49 25.26
N SER A 243 -14.72 5.74 26.56
CA SER A 243 -16.05 5.69 27.20
C SER A 243 -16.98 6.71 26.53
N SER A 244 -18.26 6.37 26.32
CA SER A 244 -19.22 7.22 25.62
C SER A 244 -19.29 8.63 26.20
N ALA A 245 -19.22 9.64 25.34
CA ALA A 245 -19.56 11.01 25.72
C ALA A 245 -21.06 11.08 26.09
N SER A 246 -21.38 11.82 27.14
CA SER A 246 -22.76 12.00 27.58
C SER A 246 -22.95 13.38 28.21
N THR A 247 -24.10 13.98 27.93
CA THR A 247 -24.54 15.20 28.58
C THR A 247 -25.31 14.83 29.85
N PRO A 248 -25.15 15.61 30.95
CA PRO A 248 -25.87 15.34 32.17
C PRO A 248 -27.38 15.44 31.95
N THR A 249 -28.12 14.48 32.51
CA THR A 249 -29.58 14.43 32.48
C THR A 249 -30.10 14.14 33.88
N TYR A 250 -31.23 14.74 34.24
CA TYR A 250 -31.92 14.44 35.48
C TYR A 250 -32.52 13.03 35.44
N VAL A 251 -32.39 12.29 36.55
CA VAL A 251 -32.92 10.93 36.69
C VAL A 251 -34.15 10.94 37.61
N ALA A 252 -33.97 11.31 38.87
CA ALA A 252 -35.02 11.31 39.90
C ALA A 252 -34.56 12.09 41.12
N SER A 253 -35.52 12.46 41.97
CA SER A 253 -35.27 13.08 43.27
C SER A 253 -36.13 12.45 44.36
N THR A 254 -35.72 12.65 45.60
CA THR A 254 -36.48 12.35 46.81
C THR A 254 -36.35 13.53 47.76
N THR A 255 -37.44 13.84 48.48
CA THR A 255 -37.47 14.84 49.55
C THR A 255 -38.05 14.19 50.80
N GLN A 256 -37.53 14.53 51.97
CA GLN A 256 -37.95 13.99 53.25
C GLN A 256 -37.81 15.02 54.37
N THR A 257 -38.81 15.14 55.22
CA THR A 257 -38.71 15.92 56.48
C THR A 257 -38.09 15.13 57.61
N SER A 258 -36.90 14.61 57.33
CA SER A 258 -36.04 13.95 58.30
C SER A 258 -34.58 14.10 57.89
N ASN A 259 -33.66 13.73 58.77
CA ASN A 259 -32.23 13.58 58.44
C ASN A 259 -31.91 12.29 57.65
N THR A 260 -32.94 11.55 57.21
CA THR A 260 -32.83 10.36 56.39
C THR A 260 -33.57 10.55 55.06
N ALA A 261 -32.85 10.48 53.96
CA ALA A 261 -33.43 10.51 52.62
C ALA A 261 -33.32 9.15 51.94
N SER A 262 -34.40 8.74 51.27
CA SER A 262 -34.38 7.54 50.43
C SER A 262 -33.48 7.78 49.22
N LYS A 263 -32.70 6.78 48.80
CA LYS A 263 -32.00 6.83 47.51
C LYS A 263 -33.04 7.05 46.40
N PRO A 264 -32.86 8.02 45.48
CA PRO A 264 -33.80 8.20 44.39
C PRO A 264 -34.01 6.92 43.55
N GLY A 265 -35.23 6.78 43.02
CA GLY A 265 -35.57 5.69 42.12
C GLY A 265 -34.70 5.73 40.86
N ALA A 266 -34.43 4.56 40.27
CA ALA A 266 -33.64 4.41 39.03
C ALA A 266 -32.18 4.92 39.07
N THR A 267 -31.64 5.30 40.23
CA THR A 267 -30.20 5.50 40.43
C THR A 267 -29.46 4.18 40.21
N VAL A 268 -28.50 4.19 39.27
CA VAL A 268 -27.59 3.09 38.96
C VAL A 268 -26.13 3.50 39.24
N ALA A 269 -25.19 2.58 39.07
CA ALA A 269 -23.76 2.89 39.18
C ALA A 269 -23.37 4.03 38.20
N ASP A 270 -22.40 4.84 38.61
CA ASP A 270 -21.85 6.01 37.91
C ASP A 270 -22.78 7.24 37.82
N ASP A 271 -24.02 7.16 38.30
CA ASP A 271 -24.86 8.35 38.47
C ASP A 271 -24.30 9.26 39.58
N LEU A 272 -24.39 10.58 39.40
CA LEU A 272 -24.09 11.56 40.44
C LEU A 272 -25.34 11.82 41.28
N MET A 273 -25.25 11.66 42.60
CA MET A 273 -26.26 12.11 43.55
C MET A 273 -25.82 13.43 44.19
N LEU A 274 -26.72 14.39 44.25
CA LEU A 274 -26.60 15.64 44.99
C LEU A 274 -27.56 15.62 46.16
N ALA A 275 -27.11 15.97 47.35
CA ALA A 275 -27.98 16.07 48.52
C ALA A 275 -27.93 17.45 49.13
N LEU A 276 -29.09 17.95 49.54
CA LEU A 276 -29.21 19.10 50.42
C LEU A 276 -29.66 18.61 51.80
N LEU A 277 -29.00 19.09 52.84
CA LEU A 277 -29.44 18.98 54.23
C LEU A 277 -29.72 20.38 54.75
N ASN A 278 -30.98 20.69 55.01
CA ASN A 278 -31.43 21.96 55.56
C ASN A 278 -31.93 21.80 56.99
N THR A 279 -31.49 22.66 57.90
CA THR A 279 -31.84 22.60 59.32
C THR A 279 -32.43 23.93 59.79
N GLU A 280 -33.49 23.87 60.59
CA GLU A 280 -34.15 25.03 61.21
C GLU A 280 -33.22 25.77 62.19
N GLN A 281 -32.40 25.01 62.92
CA GLN A 281 -31.46 25.56 63.91
C GLN A 281 -30.03 25.19 63.56
N VAL A 282 -29.04 25.90 64.10
CA VAL A 282 -27.63 25.59 63.88
C VAL A 282 -27.30 24.30 64.66
N PRO A 283 -26.94 23.20 63.98
CA PRO A 283 -26.53 21.99 64.66
C PRO A 283 -25.12 22.16 65.27
N THR A 284 -24.84 21.42 66.35
CA THR A 284 -23.49 21.36 66.93
C THR A 284 -22.54 20.49 66.11
N SER A 285 -23.09 19.55 65.34
CA SER A 285 -22.34 18.72 64.40
C SER A 285 -23.23 18.14 63.32
N VAL A 286 -22.70 18.05 62.10
CA VAL A 286 -23.27 17.32 60.97
C VAL A 286 -22.21 16.39 60.42
N THR A 287 -22.52 15.10 60.34
CA THR A 287 -21.66 14.09 59.70
C THR A 287 -22.43 13.43 58.56
N PRO A 288 -21.94 13.52 57.31
CA PRO A 288 -22.60 12.88 56.19
C PRO A 288 -22.39 11.34 56.21
N PRO A 289 -23.29 10.57 55.58
CA PRO A 289 -23.08 9.13 55.38
C PRO A 289 -21.80 8.85 54.59
N ALA A 290 -21.27 7.63 54.69
CA ALA A 290 -20.03 7.24 54.02
C ALA A 290 -20.09 7.45 52.49
N GLY A 291 -19.00 7.99 51.93
CA GLY A 291 -18.86 8.23 50.49
C GLY A 291 -19.50 9.52 49.98
N TRP A 292 -20.10 10.34 50.85
CA TRP A 292 -20.57 11.69 50.51
C TRP A 292 -19.49 12.74 50.78
N THR A 293 -19.33 13.67 49.85
CA THR A 293 -18.38 14.79 49.93
C THR A 293 -19.14 16.10 50.06
N SER A 294 -18.77 16.94 51.03
CA SER A 294 -19.34 18.29 51.20
C SER A 294 -18.87 19.21 50.07
N ILE A 295 -19.82 19.89 49.42
CA ILE A 295 -19.54 20.96 48.45
C ILE A 295 -19.45 22.29 49.18
N ARG A 296 -20.54 22.70 49.83
CA ARG A 296 -20.65 24.02 50.48
C ARG A 296 -21.68 24.00 51.60
N GLN A 297 -21.38 24.74 52.65
CA GLN A 297 -22.32 25.08 53.72
C GLN A 297 -22.61 26.58 53.71
N VAL A 298 -23.87 26.95 53.90
CA VAL A 298 -24.32 28.33 54.09
C VAL A 298 -25.13 28.42 55.37
N SER A 299 -24.81 29.40 56.22
CA SER A 299 -25.61 29.74 57.40
C SER A 299 -26.81 30.57 56.99
N ILE A 300 -28.00 30.21 57.49
CA ILE A 300 -29.24 30.94 57.24
C ILE A 300 -29.46 31.93 58.38
N SER A 301 -29.74 33.20 58.04
CA SER A 301 -29.78 34.33 58.98
C SER A 301 -30.78 34.20 60.13
N ALA A 302 -31.79 33.33 60.01
CA ALA A 302 -32.77 33.04 61.07
C ALA A 302 -32.29 32.00 62.10
N GLY A 303 -31.13 31.38 61.89
CA GLY A 303 -30.49 30.50 62.88
C GLY A 303 -30.30 29.06 62.43
N GLY A 304 -30.46 28.72 61.14
CA GLY A 304 -30.27 27.39 60.56
C GLY A 304 -29.02 27.24 59.68
N ILE A 305 -28.81 26.07 59.08
CA ILE A 305 -27.80 25.88 58.02
C ILE A 305 -28.36 25.08 56.85
N ALA A 306 -27.82 25.30 55.67
CA ALA A 306 -27.99 24.44 54.50
C ALA A 306 -26.62 23.91 54.05
N VAL A 307 -26.52 22.60 53.84
CA VAL A 307 -25.28 21.95 53.39
C VAL A 307 -25.53 21.12 52.14
N LEU A 308 -24.79 21.41 51.08
CA LEU A 308 -24.84 20.70 49.82
C LEU A 308 -23.72 19.66 49.75
N TYR A 309 -24.06 18.43 49.37
CA TYR A 309 -23.14 17.29 49.22
C TYR A 309 -23.27 16.66 47.83
N TYR A 310 -22.22 15.93 47.41
CA TYR A 310 -22.33 14.99 46.29
C TYR A 310 -21.78 13.61 46.62
N LYS A 311 -22.21 12.61 45.85
CA LYS A 311 -21.69 11.25 45.84
C LYS A 311 -21.85 10.64 44.45
N VAL A 312 -20.82 9.94 43.97
CA VAL A 312 -20.95 9.06 42.79
C VAL A 312 -21.49 7.71 43.26
N ALA A 313 -22.56 7.23 42.63
CA ALA A 313 -23.22 5.97 42.98
C ALA A 313 -22.38 4.76 42.55
N GLY A 314 -22.18 3.81 43.45
CA GLY A 314 -21.60 2.50 43.17
C GLY A 314 -22.66 1.43 42.86
N GLY A 315 -22.22 0.20 42.59
CA GLY A 315 -23.12 -0.94 42.28
C GLY A 315 -23.95 -1.48 43.46
N GLY A 316 -23.72 -1.00 44.69
CA GLY A 316 -24.32 -1.53 45.92
C GLY A 316 -24.85 -0.46 46.87
N GLU A 317 -25.46 0.62 46.35
CA GLU A 317 -25.95 1.70 47.18
C GLU A 317 -27.09 1.29 48.12
N PRO A 318 -27.12 1.76 49.38
CA PRO A 318 -28.17 1.44 50.34
C PRO A 318 -29.51 2.08 49.91
N GLY A 319 -30.62 1.54 50.42
CA GLY A 319 -31.95 2.09 50.15
C GLY A 319 -32.17 3.50 50.72
N ASN A 320 -31.45 3.87 51.79
CA ASN A 320 -31.55 5.16 52.46
C ASN A 320 -30.16 5.66 52.86
N TYR A 321 -30.02 6.97 52.95
CA TYR A 321 -28.86 7.66 53.51
C TYR A 321 -29.29 8.47 54.73
N THR A 322 -28.53 8.40 55.81
CA THR A 322 -28.82 9.12 57.06
C THR A 322 -27.65 10.00 57.45
N TRP A 323 -27.91 11.30 57.60
CA TRP A 323 -26.95 12.26 58.15
C TRP A 323 -27.03 12.19 59.67
N THR A 324 -25.87 12.08 60.32
CA THR A 324 -25.82 12.17 61.79
C THR A 324 -25.76 13.64 62.17
N VAL A 325 -26.86 14.15 62.72
CA VAL A 325 -27.02 15.56 63.12
C VAL A 325 -27.25 15.63 64.63
N SER A 326 -26.51 16.49 65.32
CA SER A 326 -26.71 16.77 66.75
C SER A 326 -27.18 18.21 66.92
N GLY A 327 -28.36 18.40 67.52
CA GLY A 327 -29.08 19.69 67.46
C GLY A 327 -29.78 19.86 66.10
N GLY A 328 -30.01 21.10 65.69
CA GLY A 328 -30.50 21.39 64.33
C GLY A 328 -32.01 21.62 64.17
N GLY A 329 -32.81 21.36 65.21
CA GLY A 329 -34.27 21.53 65.14
C GLY A 329 -34.91 20.59 64.13
N ARG A 330 -35.90 21.10 63.37
CA ARG A 330 -36.50 20.40 62.22
C ARG A 330 -35.51 20.33 61.06
N ILE A 331 -35.59 19.24 60.31
CA ILE A 331 -34.67 18.95 59.21
C ILE A 331 -35.49 18.58 57.98
N GLU A 332 -35.09 19.14 56.85
CA GLU A 332 -35.45 18.63 55.53
C GLU A 332 -34.18 18.11 54.84
N THR A 333 -34.34 17.02 54.10
CA THR A 333 -33.29 16.48 53.23
C THR A 333 -33.86 16.18 51.86
N SER A 334 -33.05 16.44 50.85
CA SER A 334 -33.34 16.02 49.49
C SER A 334 -32.15 15.32 48.87
N ILE A 335 -32.42 14.42 47.92
CA ILE A 335 -31.40 13.86 47.04
C ILE A 335 -31.91 13.94 45.60
N SER A 336 -31.13 14.55 44.70
CA SER A 336 -31.34 14.51 43.25
C SER A 336 -30.27 13.66 42.58
N THR A 337 -30.65 12.85 41.58
CA THR A 337 -29.74 12.01 40.79
C THR A 337 -29.63 12.54 39.36
N TYR A 338 -28.39 12.59 38.85
CA TYR A 338 -28.05 12.97 37.49
C TYR A 338 -27.20 11.89 36.82
N ARG A 339 -27.43 11.64 35.53
CA ARG A 339 -26.69 10.66 34.71
C ARG A 339 -25.91 11.35 33.62
N GLY A 340 -24.74 10.82 33.26
CA GLY A 340 -23.87 11.40 32.24
C GLY A 340 -22.98 12.52 32.77
N VAL A 341 -22.79 12.55 34.08
CA VAL A 341 -21.85 13.45 34.76
C VAL A 341 -20.50 12.75 34.89
N SER A 342 -19.41 13.49 34.74
CA SER A 342 -18.06 12.99 34.97
C SER A 342 -17.89 12.44 36.39
N THR A 343 -17.56 11.15 36.53
CA THR A 343 -17.34 10.54 37.85
C THR A 343 -16.00 10.91 38.47
N ALA A 344 -15.01 11.29 37.65
CA ALA A 344 -13.69 11.72 38.10
C ALA A 344 -13.68 13.16 38.62
N ILE A 345 -14.44 14.05 37.95
CA ILE A 345 -14.54 15.48 38.30
C ILE A 345 -15.98 15.99 38.09
N PRO A 346 -16.91 15.64 38.99
CA PRO A 346 -18.34 15.87 38.77
C PRO A 346 -18.76 17.34 38.81
N ILE A 347 -18.03 18.17 39.55
CA ILE A 347 -18.35 19.58 39.75
C ILE A 347 -17.36 20.44 38.94
N ASP A 348 -17.88 21.18 37.96
CA ASP A 348 -17.09 22.10 37.13
C ASP A 348 -16.85 23.45 37.83
N ALA A 349 -17.90 23.97 38.48
CA ALA A 349 -17.87 25.18 39.29
C ALA A 349 -19.06 25.18 40.27
N GLU A 350 -18.93 25.86 41.41
CA GLU A 350 -20.01 26.00 42.39
C GLU A 350 -19.89 27.32 43.17
N ASN A 351 -21.02 27.83 43.66
CA ASN A 351 -21.06 28.94 44.60
C ASN A 351 -22.38 28.93 45.40
N GLY A 352 -22.43 29.67 46.52
CA GLY A 352 -23.66 29.81 47.30
C GLY A 352 -23.61 30.96 48.29
N VAL A 353 -24.78 31.47 48.65
CA VAL A 353 -24.94 32.67 49.50
C VAL A 353 -26.17 32.57 50.39
N ALA A 354 -26.12 33.22 51.56
CA ALA A 354 -27.30 33.46 52.37
C ALA A 354 -28.19 34.53 51.69
N THR A 355 -29.50 34.37 51.81
CA THR A 355 -30.49 35.29 51.22
C THR A 355 -31.24 36.01 52.33
N ALA A 356 -31.46 37.31 52.14
CA ALA A 356 -32.17 38.16 53.08
C ALA A 356 -33.65 37.79 53.17
N ASN A 357 -34.34 38.28 54.21
CA ASN A 357 -35.76 38.07 54.36
C ASN A 357 -36.53 38.74 53.21
N GLY A 358 -37.21 37.94 52.41
CA GLY A 358 -38.03 38.40 51.27
C GLY A 358 -38.56 37.22 50.48
N THR A 359 -39.17 37.52 49.32
CA THR A 359 -39.68 36.50 48.38
C THR A 359 -38.70 36.17 47.26
N ASN A 360 -37.60 36.90 47.09
CA ASN A 360 -36.62 36.69 46.03
C ASN A 360 -35.33 36.07 46.60
N HIS A 361 -34.99 34.88 46.15
CA HIS A 361 -33.76 34.18 46.52
C HIS A 361 -32.84 34.07 45.32
N ILE A 362 -31.69 34.73 45.37
CA ILE A 362 -30.80 34.93 44.22
C ILE A 362 -29.49 34.18 44.45
N THR A 363 -29.11 33.32 43.51
CA THR A 363 -27.79 32.69 43.50
C THR A 363 -26.71 33.69 43.08
N PRO A 364 -25.45 33.49 43.50
CA PRO A 364 -24.32 34.07 42.79
C PRO A 364 -24.28 33.63 41.32
N SER A 365 -23.39 34.22 40.53
CA SER A 365 -23.02 33.68 39.21
C SER A 365 -21.76 32.82 39.35
N ILE A 366 -21.70 31.75 38.57
CA ILE A 366 -20.47 30.97 38.33
C ILE A 366 -20.07 31.07 36.86
N THR A 367 -18.89 30.59 36.51
CA THR A 367 -18.41 30.48 35.12
C THR A 367 -18.17 29.01 34.82
N THR A 368 -18.89 28.46 33.85
CA THR A 368 -18.63 27.11 33.34
C THR A 368 -17.42 27.12 32.44
N ASN A 369 -16.58 26.10 32.56
CA ASN A 369 -15.36 25.92 31.76
C ASN A 369 -15.59 24.95 30.59
N VAL A 370 -16.78 24.33 30.51
CA VAL A 370 -17.14 23.33 29.50
C VAL A 370 -18.52 23.62 28.91
N SER A 371 -18.70 23.34 27.62
CA SER A 371 -20.01 23.34 26.95
C SER A 371 -20.92 22.24 27.51
N ASP A 372 -22.22 22.35 27.25
CA ASP A 372 -23.24 21.36 27.62
C ASP A 372 -23.25 20.97 29.12
N THR A 373 -22.85 21.92 29.96
CA THR A 373 -22.79 21.76 31.42
C THR A 373 -24.19 21.89 32.00
N MET A 374 -24.57 21.03 32.94
CA MET A 374 -25.87 21.14 33.61
C MET A 374 -25.75 22.07 34.80
N ILE A 375 -26.44 23.21 34.73
CA ILE A 375 -26.55 24.15 35.84
C ILE A 375 -27.67 23.66 36.74
N VAL A 376 -27.32 23.30 37.97
CA VAL A 376 -28.27 22.99 39.03
C VAL A 376 -28.30 24.17 39.99
N THR A 377 -29.50 24.57 40.37
CA THR A 377 -29.72 25.51 41.46
C THR A 377 -30.46 24.78 42.56
N VAL A 378 -30.06 25.07 43.79
CA VAL A 378 -30.68 24.51 44.98
C VAL A 378 -30.93 25.66 45.94
N PHE A 379 -32.13 25.73 46.48
CA PHE A 379 -32.54 26.78 47.41
C PHE A 379 -33.06 26.12 48.68
N ALA A 380 -32.77 26.77 49.80
CA ALA A 380 -33.20 26.37 51.13
C ALA A 380 -33.85 27.57 51.80
N SER A 381 -34.93 27.36 52.55
CA SER A 381 -35.56 28.36 53.41
C SER A 381 -35.61 27.87 54.86
N ASP A 382 -35.61 28.80 55.80
CA ASP A 382 -35.64 28.51 57.24
C ASP A 382 -37.02 28.03 57.73
N THR A 383 -37.93 28.92 58.14
CA THR A 383 -39.27 28.56 58.62
C THR A 383 -40.25 29.70 58.34
N GLY A 384 -40.59 29.91 57.06
CA GLY A 384 -41.61 30.88 56.62
C GLY A 384 -43.03 30.31 56.65
N GLY A 385 -44.01 31.00 56.08
CA GLY A 385 -45.34 30.43 55.82
C GLY A 385 -45.28 29.21 54.89
N GLN A 386 -46.41 28.76 54.34
CA GLN A 386 -46.30 27.90 53.14
C GLN A 386 -45.42 28.67 52.13
N ASN A 387 -44.32 28.03 51.72
CA ASN A 387 -43.32 28.58 50.81
C ASN A 387 -43.37 27.73 49.55
N ASN A 388 -44.42 27.91 48.75
CA ASN A 388 -44.43 27.37 47.40
C ASN A 388 -43.36 28.10 46.59
N TRP A 389 -42.46 27.31 45.99
CA TRP A 389 -41.35 27.84 45.24
C TRP A 389 -41.71 27.97 43.76
N ASN A 390 -41.19 29.01 43.12
CA ASN A 390 -41.18 29.15 41.67
C ASN A 390 -39.73 29.09 41.20
N PRO A 391 -39.39 28.17 40.26
CA PRO A 391 -38.03 27.99 39.79
C PRO A 391 -37.52 29.24 39.06
N PRO A 392 -36.19 29.46 39.01
CA PRO A 392 -35.62 30.49 38.17
C PRO A 392 -36.07 30.39 36.71
N GLY A 393 -36.33 31.54 36.10
CA GLY A 393 -36.75 31.60 34.70
C GLY A 393 -35.78 30.87 33.77
N GLY A 394 -36.32 30.00 32.90
CA GLY A 394 -35.55 29.18 31.97
C GLY A 394 -34.96 27.90 32.57
N MET A 395 -35.26 27.58 33.83
CA MET A 395 -34.87 26.32 34.48
C MET A 395 -36.07 25.42 34.72
N THR A 396 -35.84 24.10 34.67
CA THR A 396 -36.85 23.08 34.95
C THR A 396 -36.80 22.71 36.42
N GLU A 397 -37.91 22.85 37.12
CA GLU A 397 -38.04 22.39 38.50
C GLU A 397 -37.92 20.86 38.62
N ARG A 398 -37.19 20.41 39.64
CA ARG A 398 -36.95 18.99 39.93
C ARG A 398 -37.64 18.53 41.20
N PHE A 399 -37.69 19.39 42.21
CA PHE A 399 -38.51 19.20 43.38
C PHE A 399 -38.77 20.56 44.05
N ASP A 400 -39.90 20.61 44.75
CA ASP A 400 -40.28 21.62 45.72
C ASP A 400 -40.70 20.85 46.99
N GLY A 401 -39.84 20.89 47.99
CA GLY A 401 -39.97 20.24 49.29
C GLY A 401 -40.40 21.25 50.35
N GLY A 402 -41.47 20.93 51.07
CA GLY A 402 -41.94 21.68 52.23
C GLY A 402 -43.15 20.99 52.88
N SER A 403 -43.03 20.62 54.15
CA SER A 403 -44.11 19.90 54.89
C SER A 403 -45.12 20.83 55.58
N GLY A 404 -45.29 22.04 55.08
CA GLY A 404 -46.22 23.04 55.61
C GLY A 404 -45.61 23.97 56.66
N PRO A 405 -46.44 24.78 57.35
CA PRO A 405 -45.99 25.90 58.18
C PRO A 405 -44.98 25.50 59.27
N GLY A 406 -43.86 26.23 59.33
CA GLY A 406 -42.82 26.07 60.34
C GLY A 406 -41.81 24.95 60.07
N TRP A 407 -41.78 24.37 58.86
CA TRP A 407 -40.69 23.49 58.44
C TRP A 407 -39.70 24.23 57.54
N PRO A 408 -38.42 23.82 57.54
CA PRO A 408 -37.53 24.09 56.43
C PRO A 408 -38.16 23.69 55.11
N GLY A 409 -37.82 24.46 54.08
CA GLY A 409 -38.24 24.23 52.70
C GLY A 409 -37.03 24.12 51.80
N GLU A 410 -37.08 23.24 50.81
CA GLU A 410 -36.02 23.03 49.83
C GLU A 410 -36.56 23.01 48.40
N MET A 411 -35.77 23.46 47.45
CA MET A 411 -36.17 23.50 46.05
C MET A 411 -34.95 23.26 45.18
N SER A 412 -35.14 22.51 44.09
CA SER A 412 -34.11 22.41 43.05
C SER A 412 -34.68 22.60 41.66
N ALA A 413 -33.90 23.26 40.82
CA ALA A 413 -34.17 23.40 39.41
C ALA A 413 -32.86 23.30 38.61
N ASP A 414 -32.94 22.85 37.37
CA ASP A 414 -31.77 22.76 36.50
C ASP A 414 -32.02 23.17 35.05
N ALA A 415 -30.93 23.47 34.34
CA ALA A 415 -30.92 23.77 32.91
C ALA A 415 -29.54 23.48 32.30
N THR A 416 -29.52 23.00 31.07
CA THR A 416 -28.28 22.86 30.29
C THR A 416 -27.80 24.22 29.81
N GLN A 417 -26.53 24.52 30.05
CA GLN A 417 -25.83 25.64 29.46
C GLN A 417 -24.98 25.14 28.27
N ALA A 418 -25.43 25.41 27.06
CA ALA A 418 -24.81 24.89 25.84
C ALA A 418 -23.36 25.40 25.62
N SER A 419 -23.07 26.65 26.00
CA SER A 419 -21.74 27.24 25.83
C SER A 419 -21.10 27.56 27.17
N ALA A 420 -19.80 27.25 27.30
CA ALA A 420 -18.99 27.65 28.44
C ALA A 420 -19.05 29.17 28.66
N GLY A 421 -19.19 29.60 29.91
CA GLY A 421 -19.20 31.02 30.27
C GLY A 421 -20.01 31.33 31.54
N PRO A 422 -20.21 32.63 31.85
CA PRO A 422 -20.97 33.05 33.02
C PRO A 422 -22.41 32.56 32.97
N THR A 423 -22.90 31.98 34.07
CA THR A 423 -24.29 31.50 34.18
C THR A 423 -25.30 32.65 34.33
N GLY A 424 -24.83 33.81 34.79
CA GLY A 424 -25.66 34.82 35.43
C GLY A 424 -26.20 34.33 36.78
N SER A 425 -26.75 35.26 37.55
CA SER A 425 -27.53 34.93 38.74
C SER A 425 -28.86 34.28 38.36
N LYS A 426 -29.33 33.35 39.20
CA LYS A 426 -30.62 32.68 39.07
C LYS A 426 -31.48 33.06 40.25
N THR A 427 -32.72 33.48 40.00
CA THR A 427 -33.63 33.97 41.02
C THR A 427 -34.82 33.04 41.14
N ALA A 428 -34.91 32.34 42.26
CA ALA A 428 -36.11 31.63 42.69
C ALA A 428 -37.01 32.56 43.50
N THR A 429 -38.32 32.30 43.50
CA THR A 429 -39.24 33.05 44.36
C THR A 429 -40.09 32.17 45.25
N THR A 430 -40.43 32.66 46.44
CA THR A 430 -41.42 32.06 47.35
C THR A 430 -42.69 32.91 47.38
N ASP A 431 -43.82 32.30 47.73
CA ASP A 431 -45.10 32.99 47.97
C ASP A 431 -45.17 33.71 49.33
N SER A 432 -44.20 33.48 50.23
CA SER A 432 -44.08 34.19 51.51
C SER A 432 -42.63 34.62 51.82
N ASN A 433 -42.51 35.69 52.61
CA ASN A 433 -41.21 36.24 53.02
C ASN A 433 -40.45 35.26 53.92
N THR A 434 -39.24 34.86 53.51
CA THR A 434 -38.37 33.99 54.30
C THR A 434 -36.90 34.35 54.16
N THR A 435 -36.07 33.92 55.12
CA THR A 435 -34.61 33.89 54.93
C THR A 435 -34.20 32.51 54.45
N GLY A 436 -33.11 32.44 53.69
CA GLY A 436 -32.69 31.16 53.12
C GLY A 436 -31.24 31.10 52.68
N ALA A 437 -30.90 30.06 51.94
CA ALA A 437 -29.64 29.92 51.22
C ALA A 437 -29.92 29.62 49.75
N ALA A 438 -29.09 30.15 48.87
CA ALA A 438 -29.16 29.93 47.43
C ALA A 438 -27.83 29.39 46.94
N PHE A 439 -27.87 28.23 46.28
CA PHE A 439 -26.71 27.53 45.72
C PHE A 439 -26.85 27.42 44.20
N ILE A 440 -25.72 27.50 43.52
CA ILE A 440 -25.60 27.20 42.09
C ILE A 440 -24.38 26.32 41.88
N LEU A 441 -24.52 25.29 41.07
CA LEU A 441 -23.43 24.41 40.69
C LEU A 441 -23.56 23.96 39.24
N ALA A 442 -22.42 23.67 38.65
CA ALA A 442 -22.26 23.25 37.27
C ALA A 442 -21.79 21.78 37.25
N LEU A 443 -22.65 20.87 36.82
CA LEU A 443 -22.33 19.45 36.69
C LEU A 443 -21.66 19.18 35.35
N ARG A 444 -20.45 18.64 35.43
CA ARG A 444 -19.59 18.48 34.26
C ARG A 444 -20.01 17.29 33.39
N PRO A 445 -20.21 17.46 32.07
CA PRO A 445 -20.48 16.35 31.16
C PRO A 445 -19.30 15.39 31.04
N VAL A 446 -19.58 14.17 30.56
CA VAL A 446 -18.55 13.28 30.02
C VAL A 446 -18.29 13.70 28.58
N LEU A 447 -17.13 14.28 28.27
CA LEU A 447 -16.80 14.71 26.91
C LEU A 447 -16.14 13.60 26.09
N ALA A 448 -16.24 13.74 24.78
CA ALA A 448 -15.51 12.88 23.85
C ALA A 448 -14.00 13.05 24.01
N VAL A 449 -13.27 11.94 23.95
CA VAL A 449 -11.81 11.94 23.81
C VAL A 449 -11.44 12.28 22.38
N VAL A 450 -10.43 13.12 22.20
CA VAL A 450 -9.83 13.45 20.89
C VAL A 450 -8.32 13.31 20.98
N ASP A 451 -7.63 13.30 19.84
CA ASP A 451 -6.17 13.34 19.86
C ASP A 451 -5.70 14.68 20.42
N ALA A 452 -4.70 14.66 21.30
CA ALA A 452 -3.95 15.84 21.69
C ALA A 452 -2.70 16.00 20.81
N SER A 453 -2.01 14.89 20.52
CA SER A 453 -0.84 14.86 19.65
C SER A 453 -0.59 13.44 19.15
N VAL A 454 -0.19 13.29 17.89
CA VAL A 454 0.22 12.05 17.25
C VAL A 454 1.47 12.33 16.42
N ARG A 455 2.59 11.72 16.82
CA ARG A 455 3.91 11.99 16.23
C ARG A 455 4.75 10.74 16.07
N ILE A 456 5.70 10.79 15.13
CA ILE A 456 6.69 9.74 14.88
C ILE A 456 7.86 9.89 15.86
N VAL A 457 8.54 8.79 16.18
CA VAL A 457 9.75 8.76 17.01
C VAL A 457 10.94 8.36 16.15
N LYS A 458 11.95 9.22 16.10
CA LYS A 458 13.20 8.98 15.37
C LYS A 458 14.38 9.06 16.34
N GLY A 459 15.20 8.01 16.40
CA GLY A 459 16.35 7.95 17.32
C GLY A 459 15.94 8.12 18.79
N GLY A 460 14.74 7.67 19.17
CA GLY A 460 14.17 7.84 20.51
C GLY A 460 13.55 9.22 20.80
N ALA A 461 13.71 10.22 19.93
CA ALA A 461 13.11 11.54 20.08
C ALA A 461 11.75 11.62 19.38
N ILE A 462 10.74 12.18 20.06
CA ILE A 462 9.42 12.48 19.48
C ILE A 462 9.59 13.66 18.52
N SER A 463 9.25 13.46 17.24
CA SER A 463 9.57 14.41 16.16
C SER A 463 8.53 14.34 15.03
N GLY A 464 8.87 14.94 13.89
CA GLY A 464 8.06 14.91 12.67
C GLY A 464 6.80 15.78 12.71
N ALA A 465 6.06 15.69 11.61
CA ALA A 465 4.80 16.38 11.42
C ALA A 465 3.75 15.88 12.43
N GLU A 466 2.99 16.82 13.00
CA GLU A 466 1.85 16.53 13.86
C GLU A 466 0.70 15.93 13.02
N LYS A 467 0.07 14.86 13.52
CA LYS A 467 -1.00 14.12 12.82
C LYS A 467 -2.28 13.99 13.65
N ALA A 468 -2.38 14.63 14.81
CA ALA A 468 -3.57 14.60 15.65
C ALA A 468 -4.84 15.02 14.91
N SER A 469 -5.91 14.28 15.16
CA SER A 469 -7.25 14.57 14.68
C SER A 469 -8.13 15.14 15.79
N ALA A 470 -8.88 16.20 15.47
CA ALA A 470 -9.92 16.73 16.36
C ALA A 470 -11.21 15.89 16.35
N SER A 471 -11.28 14.83 15.53
CA SER A 471 -12.42 13.91 15.52
C SER A 471 -12.46 13.08 16.82
N PRO A 472 -13.65 12.92 17.42
CA PRO A 472 -13.84 12.03 18.56
C PRO A 472 -13.30 10.61 18.32
N TRP A 473 -12.67 10.06 19.35
CA TRP A 473 -12.38 8.63 19.41
C TRP A 473 -13.70 7.83 19.37
N PRO A 474 -13.71 6.65 18.75
CA PRO A 474 -14.90 5.83 18.66
C PRO A 474 -15.28 5.22 20.01
N THR A 475 -16.53 4.83 20.20
CA THR A 475 -17.02 4.17 21.42
C THR A 475 -16.83 2.65 21.42
N VAL A 476 -16.42 2.11 20.27
CA VAL A 476 -16.06 0.70 20.04
C VAL A 476 -14.64 0.64 19.50
N ASP A 477 -13.97 -0.51 19.66
CA ASP A 477 -12.60 -0.70 19.18
C ASP A 477 -12.52 -0.55 17.66
N THR A 478 -11.63 0.32 17.21
CA THR A 478 -11.46 0.64 15.79
C THR A 478 -10.07 1.18 15.54
N TYR A 479 -9.43 0.71 14.46
CA TYR A 479 -8.17 1.29 13.98
C TYR A 479 -8.39 2.66 13.35
N THR A 480 -7.63 3.64 13.82
CA THR A 480 -7.46 4.93 13.17
C THR A 480 -6.08 5.02 12.53
N SER A 481 -6.03 5.39 11.26
CA SER A 481 -4.79 5.46 10.47
C SER A 481 -4.21 6.88 10.43
N TYR A 482 -2.88 6.97 10.50
CA TYR A 482 -2.09 8.20 10.39
C TYR A 482 -0.90 7.98 9.47
N GLY A 483 -0.61 8.92 8.59
CA GLY A 483 0.41 8.74 7.55
C GLY A 483 -0.08 7.85 6.42
N GLY A 484 0.83 7.17 5.73
CA GLY A 484 0.48 6.35 4.57
C GLY A 484 1.66 5.97 3.68
N PRO A 485 1.39 5.34 2.52
CA PRO A 485 2.40 4.76 1.64
C PRO A 485 3.44 5.74 1.08
N ALA A 486 3.13 7.03 1.05
CA ALA A 486 4.02 8.10 0.57
C ALA A 486 4.28 9.19 1.64
N ASP A 487 3.90 8.95 2.89
CA ASP A 487 4.01 9.93 3.97
C ASP A 487 5.24 9.63 4.84
N LEU A 488 6.24 10.51 4.76
CA LEU A 488 7.47 10.42 5.53
C LEU A 488 7.41 11.17 6.87
N TRP A 489 6.23 11.59 7.30
CA TRP A 489 6.02 12.34 8.55
C TRP A 489 6.87 13.62 8.62
N GLY A 490 7.16 14.23 7.47
CA GLY A 490 7.96 15.45 7.35
C GLY A 490 9.45 15.29 7.69
N LEU A 491 9.97 14.06 7.73
CA LEU A 491 11.38 13.77 7.98
C LEU A 491 12.00 12.99 6.81
N ALA A 492 13.33 12.99 6.72
CA ALA A 492 14.06 12.06 5.87
C ALA A 492 14.31 10.75 6.65
N TRP A 493 14.14 9.60 6.00
CA TRP A 493 14.28 8.28 6.61
C TRP A 493 15.31 7.44 5.89
N THR A 494 16.12 6.74 6.67
CA THR A 494 16.99 5.66 6.19
C THR A 494 16.49 4.32 6.74
N PRO A 495 16.81 3.19 6.10
CA PRO A 495 16.52 1.87 6.66
C PRO A 495 17.10 1.67 8.07
N ALA A 496 18.28 2.23 8.35
CA ALA A 496 18.89 2.18 9.68
C ALA A 496 18.07 2.93 10.75
N ASP A 497 17.44 4.05 10.39
CA ASP A 497 16.55 4.77 11.28
C ASP A 497 15.32 3.92 11.65
N VAL A 498 14.70 3.26 10.67
CA VAL A 498 13.47 2.47 10.83
C VAL A 498 13.73 1.14 11.54
N ASN A 499 14.85 0.49 11.25
CA ASN A 499 15.26 -0.77 11.88
C ASN A 499 15.75 -0.58 13.32
N SER A 500 15.98 0.67 13.74
CA SER A 500 16.39 0.96 15.11
C SER A 500 15.32 0.53 16.12
N GLY A 501 15.73 -0.12 17.21
CA GLY A 501 14.82 -0.38 18.34
C GLY A 501 14.24 0.89 18.98
N SER A 502 14.80 2.06 18.69
CA SER A 502 14.31 3.36 19.16
C SER A 502 13.33 4.06 18.19
N PHE A 503 13.09 3.47 17.01
CA PHE A 503 12.05 3.91 16.09
C PHE A 503 10.66 3.59 16.65
N GLY A 504 9.70 4.47 16.38
CA GLY A 504 8.31 4.22 16.73
C GLY A 504 7.41 5.43 16.60
N VAL A 505 6.44 5.55 17.51
CA VAL A 505 5.39 6.58 17.52
C VAL A 505 5.05 6.99 18.94
N ALA A 506 4.45 8.17 19.09
CA ALA A 506 3.95 8.68 20.35
C ALA A 506 2.55 9.28 20.14
N ILE A 507 1.58 8.82 20.93
CA ILE A 507 0.19 9.32 20.88
C ILE A 507 -0.21 9.88 22.24
N ALA A 508 -0.93 10.99 22.24
CA ALA A 508 -1.55 11.58 23.42
C ALA A 508 -2.99 11.95 23.10
N ALA A 509 -3.84 11.93 24.12
CA ALA A 509 -5.26 12.19 24.03
C ALA A 509 -5.64 13.37 24.93
N THR A 510 -6.69 14.09 24.57
CA THR A 510 -7.36 15.01 25.50
C THR A 510 -8.55 14.26 26.10
N VAL A 511 -8.51 14.06 27.41
CA VAL A 511 -9.59 13.42 28.18
C VAL A 511 -10.32 14.48 29.00
N SER A 512 -11.64 14.36 29.14
CA SER A 512 -12.41 15.26 30.01
C SER A 512 -13.65 14.56 30.56
N GLY A 513 -13.45 13.82 31.66
CA GLY A 513 -14.51 13.06 32.33
C GLY A 513 -14.81 11.69 31.72
N SER A 514 -14.09 11.33 30.65
CA SER A 514 -14.09 10.04 29.97
C SER A 514 -12.76 9.31 30.15
N THR A 515 -12.74 8.04 29.75
CA THR A 515 -11.53 7.20 29.69
C THR A 515 -11.11 7.01 28.25
N ALA A 516 -9.88 7.41 27.91
CA ALA A 516 -9.21 7.03 26.69
C ALA A 516 -8.62 5.62 26.86
N SER A 517 -8.84 4.75 25.88
CA SER A 517 -8.34 3.38 25.86
C SER A 517 -7.66 3.09 24.53
N THR A 518 -6.47 2.49 24.59
CA THR A 518 -5.74 2.00 23.40
C THR A 518 -5.45 0.51 23.60
N ASP A 519 -5.87 -0.30 22.64
CA ASP A 519 -5.69 -1.76 22.63
C ASP A 519 -4.44 -2.17 21.84
N HIS A 520 -4.20 -1.52 20.71
CA HIS A 520 -3.06 -1.90 19.86
C HIS A 520 -2.53 -0.73 19.06
N ILE A 521 -1.20 -0.63 19.00
CA ILE A 521 -0.48 0.26 18.11
C ILE A 521 0.29 -0.60 17.11
N ARG A 522 0.20 -0.30 15.81
CA ARG A 522 1.00 -0.99 14.79
C ARG A 522 1.48 -0.05 13.70
N ILE A 523 2.61 -0.38 13.08
CA ILE A 523 3.20 0.40 12.00
C ILE A 523 3.42 -0.47 10.75
N THR A 524 3.16 0.08 9.58
CA THR A 524 3.57 -0.48 8.28
C THR A 524 4.55 0.49 7.62
N VAL A 525 5.68 -0.04 7.16
CA VAL A 525 6.72 0.71 6.45
C VAL A 525 6.67 0.34 4.97
N TYR A 526 6.66 1.35 4.11
CA TYR A 526 6.70 1.22 2.65
C TYR A 526 8.11 1.59 2.18
N TYR A 527 8.71 0.78 1.33
CA TYR A 527 10.06 1.00 0.84
C TYR A 527 10.29 0.39 -0.54
N THR A 528 11.29 0.89 -1.26
CA THR A 528 11.71 0.37 -2.56
C THR A 528 13.14 -0.16 -2.45
N ASP A 529 13.36 -1.46 -2.67
CA ASP A 529 14.70 -2.06 -2.67
C ASP A 529 15.28 -2.18 -4.08
N SER A 530 16.26 -1.33 -4.39
CA SER A 530 16.94 -1.32 -5.70
C SER A 530 17.80 -2.56 -5.98
N SER A 531 18.00 -3.46 -5.01
CA SER A 531 18.87 -4.63 -5.13
C SER A 531 18.20 -5.88 -5.72
N VAL A 532 16.86 -5.90 -5.77
CA VAL A 532 16.04 -6.96 -6.37
C VAL A 532 15.35 -6.45 -7.64
N GLY A 533 16.15 -6.21 -8.67
CA GLY A 533 15.62 -6.16 -10.03
C GLY A 533 15.30 -7.57 -10.53
N PRO A 534 14.33 -7.77 -11.45
CA PRO A 534 14.26 -9.02 -12.22
C PRO A 534 15.63 -9.32 -12.84
N ALA A 535 16.00 -10.59 -12.97
CA ALA A 535 17.23 -10.95 -13.69
C ALA A 535 17.13 -10.38 -15.12
N ASP A 536 17.90 -9.34 -15.42
CA ASP A 536 17.96 -8.76 -16.74
C ASP A 536 18.64 -9.76 -17.68
N TRP A 537 17.83 -10.48 -18.46
CA TRP A 537 18.34 -11.31 -19.54
C TRP A 537 18.54 -10.44 -20.77
N THR A 538 19.80 -10.20 -21.11
CA THR A 538 20.17 -9.45 -22.32
C THR A 538 20.62 -10.40 -23.40
N LEU A 539 20.05 -10.26 -24.60
CA LEU A 539 20.43 -11.01 -25.80
C LEU A 539 20.91 -10.02 -26.87
N GLY A 540 22.09 -10.25 -27.46
CA GLY A 540 22.54 -9.39 -28.55
C GLY A 540 23.95 -9.66 -29.06
N ILE A 541 24.40 -8.77 -29.93
CA ILE A 541 25.77 -8.72 -30.45
C ILE A 541 26.59 -7.75 -29.61
N ASP A 542 27.66 -8.23 -28.99
CA ASP A 542 28.63 -7.41 -28.29
C ASP A 542 29.71 -6.93 -29.27
N TRP A 543 29.50 -5.71 -29.78
CA TRP A 543 30.43 -5.05 -30.69
C TRP A 543 31.78 -4.71 -30.03
N SER A 544 31.83 -4.56 -28.71
CA SER A 544 33.09 -4.34 -27.98
C SER A 544 33.97 -5.61 -27.96
N ALA A 545 33.34 -6.78 -28.12
CA ALA A 545 34.00 -8.09 -28.14
C ALA A 545 34.07 -8.69 -29.56
N ASN A 546 34.35 -7.87 -30.57
CA ASN A 546 34.45 -8.28 -31.98
C ASN A 546 33.17 -8.93 -32.53
N GLY A 547 32.00 -8.43 -32.12
CA GLY A 547 30.71 -8.87 -32.66
C GLY A 547 30.26 -10.25 -32.16
N GLN A 548 30.69 -10.66 -30.96
CA GLN A 548 30.23 -11.90 -30.35
C GLN A 548 28.72 -11.87 -30.11
N PHE A 549 28.01 -12.94 -30.48
CA PHE A 549 26.62 -13.11 -30.09
C PHE A 549 26.56 -13.68 -28.67
N LYS A 550 25.78 -13.06 -27.79
CA LYS A 550 25.79 -13.36 -26.36
C LYS A 550 24.38 -13.39 -25.75
N ILE A 551 24.20 -14.26 -24.76
CA ILE A 551 23.11 -14.19 -23.78
C ILE A 551 23.76 -13.91 -22.42
N SER A 552 23.37 -12.82 -21.76
CA SER A 552 23.88 -12.37 -20.47
C SER A 552 22.76 -12.35 -19.44
N ASN A 553 23.04 -12.73 -18.19
CA ASN A 553 22.13 -12.53 -17.05
C ASN A 553 22.39 -11.19 -16.35
N SER A 554 22.77 -10.18 -17.14
CA SER A 554 22.99 -8.80 -16.75
C SER A 554 22.40 -7.87 -17.82
N ALA A 555 22.05 -6.64 -17.43
CA ALA A 555 21.59 -5.57 -18.33
C ALA A 555 22.63 -5.20 -19.41
N THR A 556 23.90 -5.57 -19.23
CA THR A 556 24.99 -5.26 -20.16
C THR A 556 25.68 -6.56 -20.62
N LEU A 557 25.83 -6.73 -21.94
CA LEU A 557 26.63 -7.81 -22.50
C LEU A 557 28.09 -7.67 -22.05
N GLY A 558 28.76 -8.78 -21.70
CA GLY A 558 30.15 -8.78 -21.24
C GLY A 558 30.35 -8.78 -19.72
N THR A 559 29.30 -8.58 -18.92
CA THR A 559 29.40 -8.53 -17.45
C THR A 559 29.15 -9.89 -16.78
N SER A 560 28.26 -10.72 -17.36
CA SER A 560 27.93 -12.07 -16.88
C SER A 560 27.33 -12.94 -18.01
N ASP A 561 28.14 -13.22 -19.03
CA ASP A 561 27.68 -13.94 -20.21
C ASP A 561 27.50 -15.45 -19.94
N VAL A 562 26.28 -15.95 -20.19
CA VAL A 562 25.90 -17.37 -20.00
C VAL A 562 26.15 -18.17 -21.29
N PHE A 563 25.88 -17.58 -22.44
CA PHE A 563 26.18 -18.16 -23.76
C PHE A 563 26.98 -17.18 -24.59
N ILE A 564 28.04 -17.66 -25.25
CA ILE A 564 28.91 -16.86 -26.12
C ILE A 564 29.13 -17.61 -27.43
N LEU A 565 28.86 -16.96 -28.56
CA LEU A 565 29.20 -17.45 -29.89
C LEU A 565 30.16 -16.46 -30.58
N ARG A 566 31.35 -16.96 -30.94
CA ARG A 566 32.38 -16.16 -31.62
C ARG A 566 32.17 -16.19 -33.14
N PRO A 567 31.85 -15.06 -33.81
CA PRO A 567 31.49 -15.07 -35.23
C PRO A 567 32.64 -15.49 -36.15
N THR A 568 33.88 -15.13 -35.83
CA THR A 568 35.04 -15.43 -36.68
C THR A 568 35.49 -16.89 -36.59
N SER A 569 35.39 -17.50 -35.41
CA SER A 569 35.88 -18.88 -35.18
C SER A 569 34.77 -19.92 -35.12
N GLY A 570 33.50 -19.50 -34.97
CA GLY A 570 32.35 -20.40 -34.83
C GLY A 570 32.35 -21.22 -33.53
N LEU A 571 33.16 -20.84 -32.54
CA LEU A 571 33.20 -21.52 -31.23
C LEU A 571 32.07 -21.02 -30.32
N ALA A 572 31.43 -21.95 -29.63
CA ALA A 572 30.35 -21.68 -28.68
C ALA A 572 30.76 -22.06 -27.25
N GLY A 573 30.47 -21.19 -26.29
CA GLY A 573 30.73 -21.41 -24.87
C GLY A 573 29.45 -21.32 -24.04
N LEU A 574 29.29 -22.22 -23.07
CA LEU A 574 28.25 -22.18 -22.05
C LEU A 574 28.93 -22.02 -20.68
N GLY A 575 28.70 -20.89 -20.01
CA GLY A 575 29.31 -20.56 -18.72
C GLY A 575 30.82 -20.25 -18.77
N ARG A 576 31.43 -20.23 -19.96
CA ARG A 576 32.84 -19.88 -20.20
C ARG A 576 33.07 -19.27 -21.57
N VAL A 577 34.21 -18.60 -21.72
CA VAL A 577 34.69 -18.08 -23.00
C VAL A 577 35.36 -19.21 -23.80
N PRO A 578 34.86 -19.58 -24.99
CA PRO A 578 35.37 -20.75 -25.72
C PRO A 578 36.70 -20.44 -26.45
N ALA A 579 37.69 -21.33 -26.35
CA ALA A 579 39.06 -21.10 -26.84
C ALA A 579 39.62 -22.17 -27.79
N ALA A 580 39.27 -23.44 -27.61
CA ALA A 580 39.86 -24.59 -28.29
C ALA A 580 38.82 -25.44 -29.06
N ASN A 581 37.64 -25.67 -28.48
CA ASN A 581 36.65 -26.61 -29.03
C ASN A 581 35.41 -25.90 -29.58
N ARG A 582 34.74 -26.51 -30.57
CA ARG A 582 33.52 -25.94 -31.18
C ARG A 582 32.42 -25.69 -30.15
N LEU A 583 32.34 -26.51 -29.10
CA LEU A 583 31.48 -26.30 -27.94
C LEU A 583 32.29 -26.53 -26.68
N GLU A 584 32.30 -25.54 -25.79
CA GLU A 584 32.88 -25.63 -24.45
C GLU A 584 31.81 -25.35 -23.41
N VAL A 585 31.75 -26.17 -22.37
CA VAL A 585 30.78 -26.03 -21.28
C VAL A 585 31.56 -26.00 -19.97
N GLU A 586 31.34 -24.97 -19.17
CA GLU A 586 31.77 -24.93 -17.79
C GLU A 586 30.73 -25.66 -16.94
N GLY A 587 31.06 -26.89 -16.50
CA GLY A 587 30.17 -27.77 -15.76
C GLY A 587 29.76 -29.04 -16.51
N ASN A 588 28.61 -29.62 -16.16
CA ASN A 588 28.18 -30.91 -16.71
C ASN A 588 27.46 -30.74 -18.05
N ALA A 589 27.80 -31.57 -19.03
CA ALA A 589 27.04 -31.75 -20.27
C ALA A 589 26.62 -33.23 -20.40
N SER A 590 25.38 -33.47 -20.80
CA SER A 590 24.83 -34.83 -20.89
C SER A 590 24.10 -35.06 -22.21
N LYS A 591 24.10 -36.31 -22.66
CA LYS A 591 23.15 -36.80 -23.66
C LYS A 591 22.05 -37.58 -22.98
N THR A 592 20.88 -37.62 -23.62
CA THR A 592 19.70 -38.33 -23.13
C THR A 592 19.92 -39.83 -22.92
N THR A 593 20.90 -40.43 -23.60
CA THR A 593 21.29 -41.84 -23.43
C THR A 593 22.82 -41.98 -23.42
N ALA A 594 23.32 -43.03 -22.77
CA ALA A 594 24.75 -43.33 -22.72
C ALA A 594 25.30 -43.65 -24.13
N GLY A 595 26.36 -42.95 -24.54
CA GLY A 595 27.06 -43.17 -25.82
C GLY A 595 28.00 -42.02 -26.21
N ASP A 596 29.05 -42.32 -26.97
CA ASP A 596 30.04 -41.33 -27.43
C ASP A 596 29.42 -40.29 -28.35
N TRP A 597 29.94 -39.05 -28.34
CA TRP A 597 29.61 -38.06 -29.37
C TRP A 597 29.88 -38.68 -30.74
N LEU A 598 28.82 -38.78 -31.57
CA LEU A 598 28.89 -39.47 -32.85
C LEU A 598 29.95 -38.78 -33.71
N ALA A 599 31.02 -39.51 -34.04
CA ALA A 599 32.07 -39.03 -34.92
C ALA A 599 31.86 -39.59 -36.33
N ASN A 600 31.98 -38.74 -37.35
CA ASN A 600 31.96 -39.20 -38.74
C ASN A 600 33.17 -40.12 -39.00
N SER A 601 32.93 -41.34 -39.50
CA SER A 601 33.95 -42.39 -39.63
C SER A 601 33.94 -43.06 -41.02
N ASP A 602 33.42 -42.38 -42.05
CA ASP A 602 33.30 -42.87 -43.43
C ASP A 602 34.69 -43.07 -44.09
N ARG A 603 34.82 -44.08 -44.98
CA ARG A 603 36.10 -44.34 -45.67
C ARG A 603 36.55 -43.15 -46.53
N ARG A 604 35.62 -42.39 -47.12
CA ARG A 604 35.92 -41.25 -48.01
C ARG A 604 36.58 -40.08 -47.30
N ILE A 605 36.43 -40.01 -45.97
CA ILE A 605 37.02 -38.97 -45.13
C ILE A 605 38.27 -39.46 -44.38
N LYS A 606 38.78 -40.67 -44.71
CA LYS A 606 39.97 -41.28 -44.11
C LYS A 606 41.06 -41.47 -45.15
N LYS A 607 42.31 -41.23 -44.74
CA LYS A 607 43.53 -41.49 -45.52
C LYS A 607 44.43 -42.43 -44.71
N ASP A 608 45.30 -43.18 -45.38
CA ASP A 608 46.33 -44.01 -44.75
C ASP A 608 45.74 -45.08 -43.80
N VAL A 609 44.64 -45.71 -44.23
CA VAL A 609 43.94 -46.75 -43.47
C VAL A 609 44.77 -48.04 -43.45
N ALA A 610 45.33 -48.37 -42.29
CA ALA A 610 46.09 -49.59 -42.03
C ALA A 610 45.51 -50.38 -40.84
N ARG A 611 45.94 -51.63 -40.68
CA ARG A 611 45.63 -52.43 -39.49
C ARG A 611 46.34 -51.84 -38.27
N VAL A 612 45.70 -51.93 -37.12
CA VAL A 612 46.36 -51.66 -35.83
C VAL A 612 47.33 -52.81 -35.52
N GLU A 613 48.62 -52.51 -35.51
CA GLU A 613 49.68 -53.47 -35.20
C GLU A 613 50.07 -53.41 -33.71
N ASP A 614 50.72 -54.48 -33.20
CA ASP A 614 51.14 -54.61 -31.79
C ASP A 614 50.01 -54.34 -30.77
N ALA A 615 48.76 -54.62 -31.14
CA ALA A 615 47.61 -54.23 -30.34
C ALA A 615 47.63 -54.87 -28.94
N LEU A 616 48.00 -56.16 -28.86
CA LEU A 616 48.15 -56.86 -27.59
C LEU A 616 49.26 -56.26 -26.72
N GLY A 617 50.40 -55.90 -27.32
CA GLY A 617 51.51 -55.28 -26.61
C GLY A 617 51.17 -53.90 -26.06
N GLN A 618 50.42 -53.09 -26.82
CA GLN A 618 49.95 -51.78 -26.35
C GLN A 618 48.91 -51.92 -25.24
N VAL A 619 47.92 -52.80 -25.38
CA VAL A 619 46.89 -53.02 -24.35
C VAL A 619 47.49 -53.55 -23.04
N GLN A 620 48.53 -54.38 -23.10
CA GLN A 620 49.22 -54.91 -21.91
C GLN A 620 49.94 -53.82 -21.09
N LYS A 621 50.36 -52.72 -21.72
CA LYS A 621 51.01 -51.59 -21.01
C LYS A 621 50.01 -50.72 -20.26
N LEU A 622 48.72 -50.79 -20.61
CA LEU A 622 47.69 -50.00 -19.98
C LEU A 622 47.32 -50.57 -18.62
N ARG A 623 47.11 -49.68 -17.65
CA ARG A 623 46.66 -50.03 -16.31
C ARG A 623 45.27 -49.46 -16.05
N PRO A 624 44.19 -50.24 -16.24
CA PRO A 624 42.88 -49.86 -15.74
C PRO A 624 42.93 -49.72 -14.22
N VAL A 625 42.40 -48.61 -13.70
CA VAL A 625 42.40 -48.31 -12.27
C VAL A 625 40.99 -48.10 -11.75
N ARG A 626 40.83 -48.34 -10.45
CA ARG A 626 39.69 -47.84 -9.67
C ARG A 626 40.16 -46.70 -8.78
N PHE A 627 39.41 -45.62 -8.66
CA PHE A 627 39.83 -44.43 -7.92
C PHE A 627 38.64 -43.69 -7.30
N ARG A 628 38.92 -42.71 -6.45
CA ARG A 628 37.98 -41.70 -5.93
C ARG A 628 38.58 -40.30 -6.15
N TYR A 629 37.74 -39.30 -6.35
CA TYR A 629 38.20 -37.90 -6.44
C TYR A 629 38.54 -37.34 -5.05
N THR A 630 39.56 -36.49 -4.98
CA THR A 630 39.98 -35.83 -3.73
C THR A 630 38.90 -34.88 -3.21
N GLU A 631 38.90 -34.61 -1.91
CA GLU A 631 37.93 -33.70 -1.29
C GLU A 631 38.01 -32.27 -1.86
N GLU A 632 39.22 -31.75 -2.05
CA GLU A 632 39.45 -30.42 -2.63
C GLU A 632 38.90 -30.30 -4.05
N TYR A 633 39.08 -31.35 -4.87
CA TYR A 633 38.55 -31.38 -6.23
C TYR A 633 37.01 -31.44 -6.21
N ARG A 634 36.42 -32.24 -5.32
CA ARG A 634 34.95 -32.30 -5.14
C ARG A 634 34.35 -30.98 -4.64
N LYS A 635 35.08 -30.19 -3.84
CA LYS A 635 34.63 -28.84 -3.41
C LYS A 635 34.51 -27.87 -4.59
N LYS A 636 35.43 -27.95 -5.56
CA LYS A 636 35.38 -27.15 -6.80
C LYS A 636 34.37 -27.70 -7.82
N HIS A 637 34.05 -28.99 -7.75
CA HIS A 637 33.13 -29.68 -8.65
C HIS A 637 32.04 -30.45 -7.88
N PRO A 638 31.04 -29.74 -7.30
CA PRO A 638 30.10 -30.31 -6.34
C PRO A 638 29.14 -31.39 -6.91
N SER A 639 29.08 -31.55 -8.23
CA SER A 639 28.32 -32.63 -8.88
C SER A 639 29.01 -34.00 -8.81
N ILE A 640 30.25 -34.08 -8.35
CA ILE A 640 30.99 -35.34 -8.23
C ILE A 640 30.66 -36.01 -6.88
N GLU A 641 29.91 -37.12 -6.96
CA GLU A 641 29.58 -37.96 -5.81
C GLU A 641 30.82 -38.65 -5.20
N ASP A 642 30.82 -38.86 -3.89
CA ASP A 642 31.89 -39.63 -3.20
C ASP A 642 31.71 -41.14 -3.36
N ARG A 643 32.02 -41.63 -4.56
CA ARG A 643 31.97 -43.06 -4.88
C ARG A 643 33.21 -43.52 -5.64
N VAL A 644 33.33 -44.83 -5.83
CA VAL A 644 34.42 -45.44 -6.62
C VAL A 644 34.12 -45.31 -8.11
N TYR A 645 35.11 -44.85 -8.86
CA TYR A 645 35.09 -44.73 -10.31
C TYR A 645 36.12 -45.68 -10.93
N TYR A 646 35.95 -46.00 -12.21
CA TYR A 646 36.85 -46.84 -12.99
C TYR A 646 37.32 -46.06 -14.23
N GLY A 647 38.60 -46.17 -14.57
CA GLY A 647 39.17 -45.45 -15.69
C GLY A 647 40.68 -45.66 -15.81
N PHE A 648 41.38 -44.66 -16.34
CA PHE A 648 42.83 -44.66 -16.51
C PHE A 648 43.41 -43.38 -15.91
N ILE A 649 44.68 -43.43 -15.49
CA ILE A 649 45.43 -42.23 -15.10
C ILE A 649 45.97 -41.57 -16.37
N ALA A 650 45.68 -40.29 -16.58
CA ALA A 650 46.02 -39.58 -17.82
C ALA A 650 47.53 -39.57 -18.12
N GLN A 651 48.36 -39.44 -17.09
CA GLN A 651 49.82 -39.46 -17.19
C GLN A 651 50.34 -40.82 -17.67
N GLU A 652 49.82 -41.92 -17.09
CA GLU A 652 50.17 -43.29 -17.49
C GLU A 652 49.63 -43.61 -18.89
N PHE A 653 48.45 -43.09 -19.24
CA PHE A 653 47.86 -43.28 -20.56
C PHE A 653 48.67 -42.58 -21.65
N ALA A 654 49.25 -41.42 -21.35
CA ALA A 654 50.10 -40.66 -22.28
C ALA A 654 51.40 -41.39 -22.65
N GLU A 655 51.89 -42.31 -21.80
CA GLU A 655 53.07 -43.14 -22.12
C GLU A 655 52.78 -44.16 -23.23
N VAL A 656 51.50 -44.50 -23.46
CA VAL A 656 51.06 -45.48 -24.45
C VAL A 656 50.39 -44.81 -25.65
N PHE A 657 49.54 -43.82 -25.40
CA PHE A 657 48.80 -43.04 -26.43
C PHE A 657 48.99 -41.54 -26.19
N PRO A 658 50.17 -40.97 -26.47
CA PRO A 658 50.47 -39.56 -26.21
C PRO A 658 49.51 -38.61 -26.94
N GLU A 659 49.08 -38.96 -28.16
CA GLU A 659 48.15 -38.18 -28.98
C GLU A 659 46.71 -38.15 -28.45
N ALA A 660 46.36 -39.11 -27.59
CA ALA A 660 45.03 -39.23 -27.00
C ALA A 660 44.94 -38.55 -25.62
N VAL A 661 45.94 -37.77 -25.23
CA VAL A 661 45.97 -37.01 -23.97
C VAL A 661 46.17 -35.53 -24.27
N GLN A 662 45.34 -34.68 -23.68
CA GLN A 662 45.39 -33.24 -23.89
C GLN A 662 45.28 -32.49 -22.57
N GLY A 663 46.02 -31.38 -22.45
CA GLY A 663 45.90 -30.45 -21.34
C GLY A 663 44.68 -29.54 -21.49
N ASP A 664 44.06 -29.19 -20.37
CA ASP A 664 42.93 -28.27 -20.31
C ASP A 664 43.31 -26.77 -20.38
N GLY A 665 44.62 -26.47 -20.45
CA GLY A 665 45.15 -25.10 -20.40
C GLY A 665 45.37 -24.54 -18.99
N GLU A 666 44.94 -25.26 -17.96
CA GLU A 666 45.03 -24.85 -16.54
C GLU A 666 45.82 -25.85 -15.68
N GLY A 667 46.35 -26.92 -16.30
CA GLY A 667 47.31 -27.84 -15.71
C GLY A 667 46.75 -29.24 -15.43
N LEU A 668 45.49 -29.53 -15.75
CA LEU A 668 44.94 -30.88 -15.71
C LEU A 668 45.01 -31.53 -17.09
N LEU A 669 45.13 -32.86 -17.09
CA LEU A 669 45.14 -33.68 -18.29
C LEU A 669 43.81 -34.40 -18.46
N SER A 670 43.33 -34.46 -19.70
CA SER A 670 42.15 -35.20 -20.14
C SER A 670 42.55 -36.28 -21.14
N ILE A 671 41.77 -37.37 -21.20
CA ILE A 671 42.03 -38.51 -22.08
C ILE A 671 40.89 -38.74 -23.06
N ASP A 672 41.22 -39.11 -24.30
CA ASP A 672 40.28 -39.69 -25.26
C ASP A 672 40.30 -41.23 -25.16
N THR A 673 39.33 -41.77 -24.43
CA THR A 673 39.18 -43.22 -24.29
C THR A 673 38.67 -43.91 -25.55
N TYR A 674 38.29 -43.19 -26.61
CA TYR A 674 37.95 -43.82 -27.89
C TYR A 674 39.19 -44.44 -28.55
N ALA A 675 40.36 -43.81 -28.40
CA ALA A 675 41.61 -44.23 -29.03
C ALA A 675 42.00 -45.68 -28.70
N VAL A 676 41.74 -46.15 -27.47
CA VAL A 676 42.08 -47.53 -27.06
C VAL A 676 41.12 -48.59 -27.60
N ARG A 677 39.88 -48.23 -27.97
CA ARG A 677 38.85 -49.24 -28.32
C ARG A 677 39.21 -50.07 -29.55
N PRO A 678 39.72 -49.50 -30.66
CA PRO A 678 40.21 -50.30 -31.79
C PRO A 678 41.37 -51.23 -31.41
N TYR A 679 42.27 -50.80 -30.51
CA TYR A 679 43.36 -51.63 -30.01
C TYR A 679 42.83 -52.81 -29.19
N LEU A 680 41.80 -52.63 -28.36
CA LEU A 680 41.17 -53.73 -27.64
C LEU A 680 40.60 -54.79 -28.60
N VAL A 681 39.93 -54.36 -29.67
CA VAL A 681 39.38 -55.28 -30.68
C VAL A 681 40.50 -56.02 -31.41
N ALA A 682 41.53 -55.30 -31.88
CA ALA A 682 42.67 -55.91 -32.55
C ALA A 682 43.44 -56.87 -31.64
N ALA A 683 43.64 -56.52 -30.37
CA ALA A 683 44.30 -57.37 -29.38
C ALA A 683 43.52 -58.68 -29.12
N ILE A 684 42.19 -58.62 -29.08
CA ILE A 684 41.35 -59.82 -28.94
C ILE A 684 41.47 -60.70 -30.19
N GLN A 685 41.51 -60.11 -31.39
CA GLN A 685 41.71 -60.86 -32.64
C GLN A 685 43.10 -61.51 -32.69
N ASP A 686 44.14 -60.79 -32.26
CA ASP A 686 45.50 -61.30 -32.17
C ASP A 686 45.58 -62.46 -31.15
N LEU A 687 44.96 -62.31 -29.97
CA LEU A 687 44.87 -63.36 -28.97
C LEU A 687 44.17 -64.61 -29.51
N LEU A 688 43.05 -64.46 -30.22
CA LEU A 688 42.34 -65.59 -30.82
C LEU A 688 43.23 -66.34 -31.82
N ALA A 689 43.93 -65.61 -32.68
CA ALA A 689 44.85 -66.21 -33.65
C ALA A 689 46.00 -66.98 -32.97
N ILE A 690 46.52 -66.45 -31.86
CA ILE A 690 47.54 -67.13 -31.05
C ILE A 690 46.98 -68.41 -30.43
N VAL A 691 45.77 -68.36 -29.85
CA VAL A 691 45.11 -69.52 -29.25
C VAL A 691 44.89 -70.61 -30.30
N GLU A 692 44.33 -70.30 -31.46
CA GLU A 692 44.13 -71.27 -32.54
C GLU A 692 45.45 -71.87 -33.04
N ALA A 693 46.52 -71.08 -33.10
CA ALA A 693 47.84 -71.59 -33.48
C ALA A 693 48.41 -72.55 -32.41
N GLN A 694 48.20 -72.24 -31.13
CA GLN A 694 48.58 -73.12 -30.03
C GLN A 694 47.77 -74.43 -30.04
N GLU A 695 46.46 -74.37 -30.28
CA GLU A 695 45.60 -75.56 -30.42
C GLU A 695 46.03 -76.46 -31.59
N ARG A 696 46.36 -75.88 -32.75
CA ARG A 696 46.91 -76.64 -33.88
C ARG A 696 48.22 -77.32 -33.52
N ARG A 697 49.11 -76.64 -32.79
CA ARG A 697 50.39 -77.20 -32.36
C ARG A 697 50.19 -78.35 -31.37
N LEU A 698 49.27 -78.19 -30.41
CA LEU A 698 48.86 -79.25 -29.49
C LEU A 698 48.35 -80.47 -30.27
N ALA A 699 47.46 -80.28 -31.24
CA ALA A 699 46.91 -81.37 -32.05
C ALA A 699 47.96 -82.09 -32.94
N ILE A 700 49.04 -81.41 -33.32
CA ILE A 700 50.19 -82.03 -34.01
C ILE A 700 51.02 -82.83 -33.00
N GLN A 701 51.34 -82.23 -31.85
CA GLN A 701 52.11 -82.89 -30.79
C GLN A 701 51.40 -84.14 -30.25
N GLU A 702 50.07 -84.09 -30.09
CA GLU A 702 49.27 -85.25 -29.68
C GLU A 702 49.34 -86.38 -30.70
N ARG A 703 49.29 -86.06 -32.01
CA ARG A 703 49.47 -87.06 -33.09
C ARG A 703 50.86 -87.68 -33.10
N GLU A 704 51.91 -86.87 -32.95
CA GLU A 704 53.29 -87.37 -32.86
C GLU A 704 53.47 -88.31 -31.64
N ILE A 705 52.86 -87.96 -30.51
CA ILE A 705 52.86 -88.81 -29.31
C ILE A 705 52.11 -90.13 -29.55
N GLU A 706 50.97 -90.12 -30.24
CA GLU A 706 50.25 -91.34 -30.59
C GLU A 706 51.03 -92.24 -31.55
N GLU A 707 51.73 -91.67 -32.54
CA GLU A 707 52.58 -92.44 -33.46
C GLU A 707 53.77 -93.08 -32.74
N LEU A 708 54.43 -92.35 -31.83
CA LEU A 708 55.50 -92.90 -30.99
C LEU A 708 55.01 -94.04 -30.10
N LYS A 709 53.78 -93.96 -29.59
CA LYS A 709 53.16 -95.03 -28.77
C LYS A 709 52.79 -96.28 -29.56
N ARG A 710 52.58 -96.19 -30.88
CA ARG A 710 52.30 -97.36 -31.76
C ARG A 710 53.57 -98.04 -32.29
N GLY A 711 54.74 -97.42 -32.17
CA GLY A 711 56.04 -97.95 -32.58
C GLY A 711 56.74 -98.82 -31.51
N HIS A 712 56.07 -99.10 -30.40
CA HIS A 712 56.46 -100.04 -29.34
C HIS A 712 55.34 -101.06 -29.16
#